data_AF-A0A1M6SHW9-F1
#
_entry.id   AF-A0A1M6SHW9-F1
#
_cell.length_a   1.000
_cell.length_b   1.000
_cell.length_c   1.000
_cell.angle_alpha   90.00
_cell.angle_beta   90.00
_cell.angle_gamma   90.00
#
_symmetry.space_group_name_H-M   'P 1'
#
loop_
_entity.id
_entity.type
_entity.pdbx_description
1 polymer ?
#
loop_
_entity_poly.entity_id
_entity_poly.type
_entity_poly.pdbx_seq_one_letter_code
_entity_poly.pdbx_strand_id
1 'polypeptide(L)'
;MSQFELLRRQMIDVQLSARGLHDQTVLNAVSAVPREEFVPTELVEFAYSDSPLPIAASQTISQPYIVALMTAALELQAADRVLEVGTGSGYAAAILAEIAADVYTVERHKILVDSARNKLDDLGYKNIHVLYGDGTLGWPEHAPFDAIVVAAGGPEVPDTLKQQLAIGGRLVIPVGTSLQTQKLLRVRRISEQEYAEEDLGSVRFVPLIGAAGWEYETATAVAPEKSGASLSELIFESSEHFASIDHVNLDNLLARIGDSRLVLLGEASHGTAEFYEMRARITRELIEKKGFTAIAVEADWPDAAHLDHYVHGTAPDLMHLSTPFSRFPTWMWANTSVLEFIDWLRAHNEKIHASENKVGFYGLDLYSLSTSIEAVLSYLDTVDPETAEVARVRYGCLTPWASDPTLYAHVTMTKQYQACEAEVLANLKQLLENRLDYSMADGERFFDAEQNARLVSNAERYYRTMYYAENNSWNQRDKHMFETLQSVLKFRGPQSKAVIWEHNSHVGDARATEMSARGEFNVGQLVRQAYGDAAYIIGFGTDHGTVAAASEWGGPMEIKQVQASHIDSYERICHDVKTDNFLLPLRYPVQEITRQKLLQERLERAIGVIYRPETELQSHYFYASLPRQFDEYIWFDETRAVEPLVRKATEGAAETFPFGV
;
A
#
# COMPACT_ATOMS: atom_id res chain seq x y z
N MET A 1 30.79 18.55 8.94
CA MET A 1 29.53 18.47 8.20
C MET A 1 28.54 17.80 9.12
N SER A 2 27.42 18.45 9.46
CA SER A 2 26.38 17.86 10.30
C SER A 2 25.68 16.71 9.57
N GLN A 3 24.96 15.85 10.30
CA GLN A 3 24.16 14.79 9.70
C GLN A 3 23.12 15.35 8.71
N PHE A 4 22.46 16.46 9.06
CA PHE A 4 21.49 17.12 8.18
C PHE A 4 22.11 17.76 6.95
N GLU A 5 23.32 18.32 7.04
CA GLU A 5 24.04 18.81 5.85
C GLU A 5 24.34 17.69 4.85
N LEU A 6 24.66 16.48 5.34
CA LEU A 6 24.88 15.31 4.49
C LEU A 6 23.57 14.85 3.84
N LEU A 7 22.50 14.72 4.62
CA LEU A 7 21.17 14.32 4.13
C LEU A 7 20.62 15.30 3.09
N ARG A 8 20.79 16.61 3.32
CA ARG A 8 20.42 17.66 2.36
C ARG A 8 21.17 17.53 1.05
N ARG A 9 22.49 17.31 1.12
CA ARG A 9 23.30 17.09 -0.07
C ARG A 9 22.88 15.83 -0.82
N GLN A 10 22.62 14.75 -0.11
CA GLN A 10 22.13 13.50 -0.72
C GLN A 10 20.77 13.69 -1.39
N MET A 11 19.84 14.41 -0.77
CA MET A 11 18.56 14.77 -1.39
C MET A 11 18.77 15.54 -2.70
N ILE A 12 19.67 16.53 -2.73
CA ILE A 12 19.99 17.29 -3.94
C ILE A 12 20.58 16.40 -5.05
N ASP A 13 21.56 15.56 -4.70
CA ASP A 13 22.29 14.75 -5.66
C ASP A 13 21.40 13.61 -6.22
N VAL A 14 20.68 12.91 -5.34
CA VAL A 14 19.96 11.67 -5.65
C VAL A 14 18.51 11.91 -6.03
N GLN A 15 17.80 12.82 -5.34
CA GLN A 15 16.36 13.01 -5.53
C GLN A 15 16.05 14.15 -6.52
N LEU A 16 16.87 15.20 -6.59
CA LEU A 16 16.60 16.35 -7.48
C LEU A 16 17.39 16.23 -8.79
N SER A 17 18.72 16.19 -8.71
CA SER A 17 19.59 16.24 -9.89
C SER A 17 19.46 15.00 -10.77
N ALA A 18 19.39 13.80 -10.18
CA ALA A 18 19.22 12.55 -10.93
C ALA A 18 17.88 12.46 -11.69
N ARG A 19 16.89 13.28 -11.30
CA ARG A 19 15.57 13.38 -11.93
C ARG A 19 15.44 14.55 -12.91
N GLY A 20 16.58 15.11 -13.33
CA GLY A 20 16.66 16.10 -14.41
C GLY A 20 16.54 17.57 -13.96
N LEU A 21 16.51 17.84 -12.65
CA LEU A 21 16.49 19.22 -12.14
C LEU A 21 17.93 19.75 -12.04
N HIS A 22 18.31 20.63 -12.97
CA HIS A 22 19.68 21.13 -13.11
C HIS A 22 19.82 22.66 -12.93
N ASP A 23 18.74 23.34 -12.54
CA ASP A 23 18.80 24.78 -12.26
C ASP A 23 19.62 25.04 -11.00
N GLN A 24 20.84 25.55 -11.18
CA GLN A 24 21.77 25.78 -10.08
C GLN A 24 21.27 26.83 -9.09
N THR A 25 20.48 27.80 -9.52
CA THR A 25 19.89 28.81 -8.63
C THR A 25 18.93 28.14 -7.66
N VAL A 26 18.07 27.24 -8.16
CA VAL A 26 17.14 26.47 -7.34
C VAL A 26 17.87 25.48 -6.43
N LEU A 27 18.84 24.72 -6.96
CA LEU A 27 19.60 23.76 -6.16
C LEU A 27 20.37 24.45 -5.02
N ASN A 28 20.92 25.65 -5.26
CA ASN A 28 21.57 26.45 -4.23
C ASN A 28 20.58 26.93 -3.16
N ALA A 29 19.40 27.41 -3.55
CA ALA A 29 18.36 27.82 -2.61
C ALA A 29 17.89 26.65 -1.73
N VAL A 30 17.59 25.50 -2.33
CA VAL A 30 17.22 24.26 -1.61
C VAL A 30 18.36 23.80 -0.68
N SER A 31 19.62 24.00 -1.07
CA SER A 31 20.79 23.70 -0.23
C SER A 31 20.94 24.66 0.95
N ALA A 32 20.55 25.92 0.81
CA ALA A 32 20.66 26.93 1.85
C ALA A 32 19.62 26.74 2.95
N VAL A 33 18.37 26.42 2.60
CA VAL A 33 17.26 26.35 3.54
C VAL A 33 17.29 25.05 4.37
N PRO A 34 17.37 25.13 5.72
CA PRO A 34 17.35 23.95 6.58
C PRO A 34 15.94 23.39 6.73
N ARG A 35 15.55 22.47 5.84
CA ARG A 35 14.20 21.86 5.85
C ARG A 35 13.83 21.22 7.21
N GLU A 36 14.81 20.71 7.93
CA GLU A 36 14.68 20.15 9.29
C GLU A 36 14.10 21.15 10.31
N GLU A 37 14.22 22.45 10.04
CA GLU A 37 13.65 23.50 10.89
C GLU A 37 12.15 23.73 10.62
N PHE A 38 11.64 23.28 9.47
CA PHE A 38 10.25 23.52 9.03
C PHE A 38 9.34 22.30 9.19
N VAL A 39 9.86 21.21 9.74
CA VAL A 39 9.12 19.97 10.01
C VAL A 39 8.84 19.84 11.52
N PRO A 40 7.76 19.14 11.92
CA PRO A 40 7.53 18.79 13.31
C PRO A 40 8.71 18.00 13.90
N THR A 41 9.00 18.20 15.18
CA THR A 41 10.16 17.59 15.87
C THR A 41 10.17 16.06 15.75
N GLU A 42 9.00 15.45 15.81
CA GLU A 42 8.74 14.01 15.69
C GLU A 42 8.98 13.45 14.28
N LEU A 43 9.12 14.31 13.26
CA LEU A 43 9.34 13.90 11.87
C LEU A 43 10.69 14.40 11.32
N VAL A 44 11.56 14.95 12.18
CA VAL A 44 12.81 15.58 11.76
C VAL A 44 13.76 14.61 11.04
N GLU A 45 13.72 13.33 11.38
CA GLU A 45 14.53 12.29 10.72
C GLU A 45 14.13 12.09 9.25
N PHE A 46 12.89 12.39 8.89
CA PHE A 46 12.35 12.30 7.53
C PHE A 46 12.44 13.60 6.75
N ALA A 47 13.04 14.66 7.31
CA ALA A 47 13.06 15.99 6.72
C ALA A 47 13.56 16.01 5.26
N TYR A 48 14.43 15.08 4.89
CA TYR A 48 15.07 14.98 3.57
C TYR A 48 14.63 13.77 2.74
N SER A 49 13.58 13.06 3.17
CA SER A 49 12.90 12.05 2.34
C SER A 49 12.09 12.76 1.24
N ASP A 50 12.03 12.18 0.03
CA ASP A 50 11.21 12.73 -1.06
C ASP A 50 9.71 12.40 -0.91
N SER A 51 9.15 12.69 0.25
CA SER A 51 7.74 12.48 0.57
C SER A 51 7.14 13.73 1.24
N PRO A 52 5.82 13.95 1.08
CA PRO A 52 5.14 14.97 1.86
C PRO A 52 5.08 14.55 3.34
N LEU A 53 5.24 15.50 4.25
CA LEU A 53 5.13 15.25 5.70
C LEU A 53 3.94 16.04 6.27
N PRO A 54 3.16 15.47 7.20
CA PRO A 54 2.07 16.21 7.83
C PRO A 54 2.59 17.37 8.68
N ILE A 55 1.84 18.46 8.67
CA ILE A 55 2.01 19.62 9.54
C ILE A 55 0.66 19.94 10.20
N ALA A 56 0.62 20.97 11.04
CA ALA A 56 -0.61 21.36 11.73
C ALA A 56 -1.79 21.64 10.76
N ALA A 57 -3.02 21.61 11.28
CA ALA A 57 -4.25 21.87 10.54
C ALA A 57 -4.51 20.91 9.34
N SER A 58 -4.07 19.65 9.47
CA SER A 58 -4.23 18.61 8.45
C SER A 58 -3.63 18.99 7.09
N GLN A 59 -2.61 19.85 7.09
CA GLN A 59 -1.86 20.22 5.89
C GLN A 59 -0.61 19.36 5.79
N THR A 60 0.08 19.43 4.64
CA THR A 60 1.37 18.77 4.43
C THR A 60 2.42 19.76 3.97
N ILE A 61 3.65 19.62 4.45
CA ILE A 61 4.82 20.20 3.79
C ILE A 61 5.14 19.30 2.58
N SER A 62 5.11 19.88 1.38
CA SER A 62 5.33 19.15 0.13
C SER A 62 6.71 18.49 0.07
N GLN A 63 6.81 17.37 -0.65
CA GLN A 63 8.09 16.68 -0.88
C GLN A 63 9.14 17.59 -1.53
N PRO A 64 10.43 17.49 -1.16
CA PRO A 64 11.52 18.31 -1.69
C PRO A 64 11.55 18.44 -3.23
N TYR A 65 11.34 17.34 -3.96
CA TYR A 65 11.38 17.38 -5.43
C TYR A 65 10.31 18.30 -6.01
N ILE A 66 9.08 18.24 -5.50
CA ILE A 66 7.96 19.04 -6.02
C ILE A 66 8.18 20.52 -5.73
N VAL A 67 8.68 20.87 -4.54
CA VAL A 67 9.01 22.27 -4.20
C VAL A 67 10.09 22.79 -5.14
N ALA A 68 11.13 22.01 -5.40
CA ALA A 68 12.19 22.39 -6.33
C ALA A 68 11.68 22.50 -7.78
N LEU A 69 10.86 21.54 -8.24
CA LEU A 69 10.27 21.55 -9.58
C LEU A 69 9.39 22.78 -9.81
N MET A 70 8.51 23.10 -8.86
CA MET A 70 7.66 24.29 -8.94
C MET A 70 8.51 25.57 -8.94
N THR A 71 9.54 25.64 -8.09
CA THR A 71 10.46 26.79 -8.04
C THR A 71 11.23 26.96 -9.36
N ALA A 72 11.71 25.87 -9.97
CA ALA A 72 12.39 25.90 -11.26
C ALA A 72 11.44 26.31 -12.39
N ALA A 73 10.20 25.81 -12.38
CA ALA A 73 9.18 26.16 -13.37
C ALA A 73 8.82 27.65 -13.36
N LEU A 74 8.99 28.31 -12.21
CA LEU A 74 8.83 29.76 -12.09
C LEU A 74 9.95 30.52 -12.81
N GLU A 75 11.17 30.00 -12.99
CA GLU A 75 12.28 30.76 -13.63
C GLU A 75 12.61 32.08 -12.91
N LEU A 76 12.69 32.05 -11.57
CA LEU A 76 12.90 33.21 -10.69
C LEU A 76 14.19 33.99 -10.99
N GLN A 77 14.10 35.31 -10.85
CA GLN A 77 15.18 36.29 -10.93
C GLN A 77 15.28 37.07 -9.61
N ALA A 78 16.47 37.59 -9.33
CA ALA A 78 16.77 38.30 -8.08
C ALA A 78 15.93 39.56 -7.80
N ALA A 79 15.32 40.14 -8.84
CA ALA A 79 14.49 41.34 -8.72
C ALA A 79 12.99 41.03 -8.61
N ASP A 80 12.60 39.75 -8.71
CA ASP A 80 11.19 39.38 -8.81
C ASP A 80 10.44 39.60 -7.49
N ARG A 81 9.17 39.95 -7.64
CA ARG A 81 8.17 39.87 -6.59
C ARG A 81 7.33 38.62 -6.74
N VAL A 82 7.29 37.79 -5.71
CA VAL A 82 6.61 36.49 -5.73
C VAL A 82 5.39 36.51 -4.83
N LEU A 83 4.28 35.95 -5.29
CA LEU A 83 3.15 35.55 -4.44
C LEU A 83 3.13 34.03 -4.27
N GLU A 84 3.11 33.56 -3.04
CA GLU A 84 2.82 32.19 -2.66
C GLU A 84 1.41 32.10 -2.07
N VAL A 85 0.63 31.11 -2.50
CA VAL A 85 -0.67 30.79 -1.91
C VAL A 85 -0.58 29.42 -1.25
N GLY A 86 -0.78 29.40 0.07
CA GLY A 86 -0.58 28.23 0.94
C GLY A 86 0.79 28.24 1.60
N THR A 87 1.01 29.12 2.58
CA THR A 87 2.29 29.23 3.31
C THR A 87 2.69 27.92 3.97
N GLY A 88 1.73 27.15 4.52
CA GLY A 88 2.01 25.89 5.20
C GLY A 88 3.00 26.08 6.34
N SER A 89 4.13 25.35 6.29
CA SER A 89 5.22 25.49 7.26
C SER A 89 6.11 26.73 7.05
N GLY A 90 6.05 27.36 5.87
CA GLY A 90 6.95 28.45 5.45
C GLY A 90 8.21 27.99 4.71
N TYR A 91 8.41 26.68 4.51
CA TYR A 91 9.60 26.15 3.83
C TYR A 91 9.73 26.60 2.37
N ALA A 92 8.63 26.54 1.60
CA ALA A 92 8.64 26.98 0.21
C ALA A 92 8.84 28.50 0.12
N ALA A 93 8.17 29.29 0.97
CA ALA A 93 8.45 30.72 1.13
C ALA A 93 9.95 31.04 1.36
N ALA A 94 10.62 30.28 2.23
CA ALA A 94 12.05 30.43 2.48
C ALA A 94 12.91 30.14 1.25
N ILE A 95 12.61 29.07 0.49
CA ILE A 95 13.31 28.76 -0.76
C ILE A 95 13.13 29.88 -1.80
N LEU A 96 11.90 30.39 -1.94
CA LEU A 96 11.61 31.49 -2.86
C LEU A 96 12.39 32.75 -2.45
N ALA A 97 12.53 33.01 -1.15
CA ALA A 97 13.20 34.18 -0.60
C ALA A 97 14.73 34.15 -0.73
N GLU A 98 15.34 32.97 -0.89
CA GLU A 98 16.75 32.83 -1.26
C GLU A 98 17.03 33.30 -2.70
N ILE A 99 16.00 33.38 -3.54
CA ILE A 99 16.14 33.71 -4.96
C ILE A 99 15.56 35.10 -5.28
N ALA A 100 14.38 35.44 -4.77
CA ALA A 100 13.61 36.62 -5.16
C ALA A 100 13.82 37.83 -4.25
N ALA A 101 13.45 39.03 -4.74
CA ALA A 101 13.58 40.26 -3.96
C ALA A 101 12.62 40.27 -2.76
N ASP A 102 11.33 39.97 -3.01
CA ASP A 102 10.27 39.95 -2.00
C ASP A 102 9.32 38.77 -2.24
N VAL A 103 8.95 38.06 -1.18
CA VAL A 103 7.97 36.96 -1.18
C VAL A 103 6.78 37.36 -0.33
N TYR A 104 5.61 37.40 -0.94
CA TYR A 104 4.33 37.60 -0.28
C TYR A 104 3.64 36.25 -0.20
N THR A 105 3.27 35.79 0.98
CA THR A 105 2.66 34.46 1.16
C THR A 105 1.35 34.56 1.91
N VAL A 106 0.32 33.87 1.44
CA VAL A 106 -1.04 33.91 2.01
C VAL A 106 -1.44 32.54 2.53
N GLU A 107 -1.91 32.47 3.77
CA GLU A 107 -2.35 31.24 4.42
C GLU A 107 -3.71 31.43 5.11
N ARG A 108 -4.58 30.45 4.94
CA ARG A 108 -5.96 30.45 5.43
C ARG A 108 -6.11 29.91 6.85
N HIS A 109 -5.10 29.21 7.37
CA HIS A 109 -5.06 28.66 8.72
C HIS A 109 -4.22 29.54 9.63
N LYS A 110 -4.88 30.19 10.60
CA LYS A 110 -4.22 31.13 11.53
C LYS A 110 -3.05 30.50 12.30
N ILE A 111 -3.18 29.23 12.70
CA ILE A 111 -2.13 28.50 13.42
C ILE A 111 -0.86 28.32 12.57
N LEU A 112 -1.01 28.08 11.27
CA LEU A 112 0.10 27.94 10.33
C LEU A 112 0.75 29.30 10.04
N VAL A 113 -0.06 30.37 9.88
CA VAL A 113 0.46 31.75 9.77
C VAL A 113 1.38 32.10 10.94
N ASP A 114 0.92 31.82 12.16
CA ASP A 114 1.67 32.18 13.36
C ASP A 114 2.96 31.37 13.49
N SER A 115 2.90 30.07 13.23
CA SER A 115 4.08 29.19 13.25
C SER A 115 5.10 29.58 12.17
N ALA A 116 4.65 29.82 10.94
CA ALA A 116 5.51 30.15 9.82
C ALA A 116 6.19 31.51 10.04
N ARG A 117 5.47 32.53 10.54
CA ARG A 117 6.06 33.83 10.87
C ARG A 117 7.18 33.70 11.89
N ASN A 118 6.93 33.02 13.01
CA ASN A 118 7.93 32.84 14.06
C ASN A 118 9.16 32.11 13.51
N LYS A 119 8.96 31.00 12.79
CA LYS A 119 10.05 30.20 12.23
C LYS A 119 10.89 30.98 11.20
N LEU A 120 10.25 31.74 10.32
CA LEU A 120 10.93 32.56 9.32
C LEU A 120 11.70 33.72 9.96
N ASP A 121 11.15 34.35 11.01
CA ASP A 121 11.83 35.40 11.78
C ASP A 121 13.05 34.85 12.55
N ASP A 122 12.91 33.68 13.18
CA ASP A 122 13.98 32.99 13.90
C ASP A 122 15.15 32.62 12.97
N LEU A 123 14.82 32.23 11.73
CA LEU A 123 15.80 31.94 10.67
C LEU A 123 16.35 33.20 9.97
N GLY A 124 15.81 34.38 10.29
CA GLY A 124 16.34 35.66 9.85
C GLY A 124 15.85 36.17 8.50
N TYR A 125 14.81 35.56 7.91
CA TYR A 125 14.22 36.06 6.67
C TYR A 125 13.54 37.42 6.90
N LYS A 126 13.86 38.41 6.05
CA LYS A 126 13.33 39.80 6.16
C LYS A 126 12.52 40.24 4.95
N ASN A 127 12.60 39.51 3.86
CA ASN A 127 11.90 39.74 2.60
C ASN A 127 10.68 38.81 2.42
N ILE A 128 10.15 38.24 3.50
CA ILE A 128 8.93 37.42 3.47
C ILE A 128 7.81 38.14 4.23
N HIS A 129 6.67 38.32 3.56
CA HIS A 129 5.48 38.94 4.10
C HIS A 129 4.35 37.91 4.18
N VAL A 130 3.95 37.51 5.38
CA VAL A 130 2.89 36.50 5.58
C VAL A 130 1.54 37.20 5.83
N LEU A 131 0.49 36.83 5.11
CA LEU A 131 -0.89 37.28 5.32
C LEU A 131 -1.78 36.12 5.78
N TYR A 132 -2.62 36.40 6.78
CA TYR A 132 -3.75 35.53 7.10
C TYR A 132 -4.95 35.94 6.24
N GLY A 133 -5.37 35.07 5.32
CA GLY A 133 -6.44 35.41 4.38
C GLY A 133 -6.77 34.31 3.38
N ASP A 134 -7.73 34.63 2.51
CA ASP A 134 -8.11 33.78 1.39
C ASP A 134 -7.13 34.01 0.23
N GLY A 135 -6.20 33.07 0.06
CA GLY A 135 -5.19 33.14 -1.00
C GLY A 135 -5.76 32.98 -2.41
N THR A 136 -6.99 32.51 -2.59
CA THR A 136 -7.65 32.49 -3.91
C THR A 136 -7.92 33.88 -4.45
N LEU A 137 -7.95 34.90 -3.58
CA LEU A 137 -8.10 36.30 -3.97
C LEU A 137 -6.75 36.99 -4.26
N GLY A 138 -5.64 36.27 -4.08
CA GLY A 138 -4.29 36.82 -4.15
C GLY A 138 -4.04 37.91 -3.11
N TRP A 139 -3.20 38.88 -3.45
CA TRP A 139 -2.91 40.03 -2.60
C TRP A 139 -2.84 41.33 -3.44
N PRO A 140 -4.00 41.91 -3.80
CA PRO A 140 -4.09 43.00 -4.78
C PRO A 140 -3.27 44.24 -4.42
N GLU A 141 -3.06 44.52 -3.13
CA GLU A 141 -2.31 45.68 -2.64
C GLU A 141 -0.82 45.65 -3.04
N HIS A 142 -0.27 44.48 -3.35
CA HIS A 142 1.14 44.29 -3.76
C HIS A 142 1.31 43.82 -5.20
N ALA A 143 0.22 43.60 -5.91
CA ALA A 143 0.22 43.31 -7.34
C ALA A 143 0.76 44.50 -8.16
N PRO A 144 1.31 44.25 -9.37
CA PRO A 144 1.48 42.96 -10.00
C PRO A 144 2.66 42.15 -9.43
N PHE A 145 2.58 40.83 -9.57
CA PHE A 145 3.64 39.87 -9.20
C PHE A 145 4.34 39.34 -10.45
N ASP A 146 5.66 39.21 -10.42
CA ASP A 146 6.43 38.58 -11.50
C ASP A 146 6.21 37.06 -11.51
N ALA A 147 5.90 36.51 -10.33
CA ALA A 147 5.70 35.08 -10.12
C ALA A 147 4.57 34.81 -9.14
N ILE A 148 3.77 33.78 -9.43
CA ILE A 148 2.76 33.27 -8.49
C ILE A 148 2.92 31.77 -8.37
N VAL A 149 2.92 31.23 -7.16
CA VAL A 149 2.96 29.79 -6.92
C VAL A 149 1.87 29.40 -5.93
N VAL A 150 1.17 28.32 -6.23
CA VAL A 150 0.05 27.87 -5.41
C VAL A 150 0.34 26.46 -4.93
N ALA A 151 0.53 26.31 -3.62
CA ALA A 151 0.83 25.05 -2.95
C ALA A 151 -0.44 24.29 -2.51
N ALA A 152 -1.53 24.43 -3.28
CA ALA A 152 -2.81 23.77 -3.09
C ALA A 152 -3.52 23.62 -4.45
N GLY A 153 -4.26 22.52 -4.64
CA GLY A 153 -4.90 22.20 -5.91
C GLY A 153 -6.26 22.85 -6.08
N GLY A 154 -6.44 23.65 -7.13
CA GLY A 154 -7.71 24.31 -7.48
C GLY A 154 -8.54 23.55 -8.52
N PRO A 155 -9.85 23.84 -8.65
CA PRO A 155 -10.68 23.29 -9.72
C PRO A 155 -10.23 23.81 -11.11
N GLU A 156 -9.77 25.06 -11.15
CA GLU A 156 -9.23 25.76 -12.30
C GLU A 156 -8.21 26.80 -11.83
N VAL A 157 -7.54 27.49 -12.77
CA VAL A 157 -6.62 28.58 -12.45
C VAL A 157 -7.44 29.84 -12.09
N PRO A 158 -7.36 30.38 -10.85
CA PRO A 158 -8.18 31.52 -10.47
C PRO A 158 -7.87 32.77 -11.29
N ASP A 159 -8.90 33.38 -11.89
CA ASP A 159 -8.76 34.63 -12.67
C ASP A 159 -8.19 35.78 -11.84
N THR A 160 -8.53 35.81 -10.55
CA THR A 160 -7.98 36.73 -9.54
C THR A 160 -6.45 36.69 -9.48
N LEU A 161 -5.84 35.51 -9.59
CA LEU A 161 -4.40 35.32 -9.61
C LEU A 161 -3.82 35.66 -10.98
N LYS A 162 -4.48 35.26 -12.07
CA LYS A 162 -4.06 35.60 -13.45
C LYS A 162 -4.00 37.11 -13.69
N GLN A 163 -4.93 37.86 -13.12
CA GLN A 163 -4.99 39.32 -13.26
C GLN A 163 -3.88 40.03 -12.48
N GLN A 164 -3.43 39.46 -11.36
CA GLN A 164 -2.36 39.97 -10.53
C GLN A 164 -0.96 39.61 -11.05
N LEU A 165 -0.84 38.75 -12.07
CA LEU A 165 0.42 38.39 -12.69
C LEU A 165 0.90 39.51 -13.64
N ALA A 166 2.16 39.93 -13.56
CA ALA A 166 2.75 40.89 -14.50
C ALA A 166 2.78 40.33 -15.94
N ILE A 167 2.81 41.19 -16.95
CA ILE A 167 3.06 40.74 -18.34
C ILE A 167 4.49 40.18 -18.39
N GLY A 168 4.64 38.97 -18.94
CA GLY A 168 5.87 38.16 -18.89
C GLY A 168 5.98 37.28 -17.64
N GLY A 169 5.15 37.52 -16.62
CA GLY A 169 5.12 36.75 -15.39
C GLY A 169 4.59 35.34 -15.58
N ARG A 170 4.87 34.50 -14.58
CA ARG A 170 4.56 33.06 -14.57
C ARG A 170 3.85 32.62 -13.30
N LEU A 171 2.81 31.83 -13.46
CA LEU A 171 2.03 31.24 -12.39
C LEU A 171 2.16 29.72 -12.46
N VAL A 172 2.49 29.07 -11.34
CA VAL A 172 2.54 27.61 -11.23
C VAL A 172 1.49 27.14 -10.22
N ILE A 173 0.58 26.27 -10.66
CA ILE A 173 -0.57 25.83 -9.86
C ILE A 173 -0.96 24.39 -10.21
N PRO A 174 -1.28 23.54 -9.23
CA PRO A 174 -2.00 22.30 -9.45
C PRO A 174 -3.47 22.58 -9.75
N VAL A 175 -3.99 22.06 -10.87
CA VAL A 175 -5.42 22.14 -11.19
C VAL A 175 -5.99 20.79 -11.58
N GLY A 176 -7.25 20.56 -11.25
CA GLY A 176 -7.93 19.32 -11.58
C GLY A 176 -9.44 19.44 -11.41
N THR A 177 -10.20 18.77 -12.26
CA THR A 177 -11.67 18.68 -12.11
C THR A 177 -12.10 17.85 -10.90
N SER A 178 -11.14 17.22 -10.21
CA SER A 178 -11.32 16.50 -8.94
C SER A 178 -10.08 16.65 -8.07
N LEU A 179 -10.22 16.44 -6.75
CA LEU A 179 -9.10 16.45 -5.82
C LEU A 179 -8.09 15.32 -6.05
N GLN A 180 -8.48 14.25 -6.75
CA GLN A 180 -7.64 13.06 -6.97
C GLN A 180 -6.77 13.15 -8.24
N THR A 181 -7.16 13.97 -9.21
CA THR A 181 -6.46 14.07 -10.50
C THR A 181 -6.10 15.53 -10.77
N GLN A 182 -4.88 15.91 -10.40
CA GLN A 182 -4.38 17.26 -10.63
C GLN A 182 -3.19 17.22 -11.58
N LYS A 183 -3.11 18.24 -12.41
CA LYS A 183 -1.96 18.51 -13.27
C LYS A 183 -1.30 19.78 -12.79
N LEU A 184 0.03 19.78 -12.76
CA LEU A 184 0.80 20.97 -12.46
C LEU A 184 0.85 21.81 -13.73
N LEU A 185 0.18 22.96 -13.73
CA LEU A 185 0.20 23.87 -14.85
C LEU A 185 1.16 25.03 -14.59
N ARG A 186 1.86 25.42 -15.65
CA ARG A 186 2.54 26.70 -15.75
C ARG A 186 1.78 27.61 -16.70
N VAL A 187 1.38 28.77 -16.21
CA VAL A 187 0.69 29.81 -16.97
C VAL A 187 1.62 31.01 -17.14
N ARG A 188 1.89 31.44 -18.37
CA ARG A 188 2.67 32.66 -18.67
C ARG A 188 1.75 33.74 -19.22
N ARG A 189 1.77 34.94 -18.63
CA ARG A 189 1.00 36.07 -19.15
C ARG A 189 1.74 36.71 -20.32
N ILE A 190 1.17 36.65 -21.52
CA ILE A 190 1.79 37.15 -22.75
C ILE A 190 1.41 38.61 -23.01
N SER A 191 0.16 38.98 -22.72
CA SER A 191 -0.36 40.35 -22.84
C SER A 191 -1.45 40.61 -21.81
N GLU A 192 -2.16 41.73 -21.93
CA GLU A 192 -3.27 42.05 -21.00
C GLU A 192 -4.36 40.96 -20.98
N GLN A 193 -4.60 40.29 -22.12
CA GLN A 193 -5.71 39.34 -22.33
C GLN A 193 -5.25 37.93 -22.73
N GLU A 194 -3.96 37.72 -22.96
CA GLU A 194 -3.43 36.45 -23.49
C GLU A 194 -2.54 35.74 -22.48
N TYR A 195 -2.80 34.45 -22.30
CA TYR A 195 -2.07 33.55 -21.40
C TYR A 195 -1.70 32.27 -22.16
N ALA A 196 -0.46 31.81 -21.98
CA ALA A 196 0.01 30.54 -22.49
C ALA A 196 0.08 29.52 -21.34
N GLU A 197 -0.41 28.31 -21.54
CA GLU A 197 -0.43 27.26 -20.52
C GLU A 197 0.41 26.07 -20.95
N GLU A 198 1.12 25.49 -19.99
CA GLU A 198 1.98 24.31 -20.18
C GLU A 198 1.73 23.31 -19.06
N ASP A 199 1.53 22.04 -19.43
CA ASP A 199 1.35 20.91 -18.51
C ASP A 199 2.72 20.35 -18.11
N LEU A 200 3.04 20.43 -16.82
CA LEU A 200 4.30 19.98 -16.24
C LEU A 200 4.20 18.57 -15.62
N GLY A 201 3.05 17.90 -15.75
CA GLY A 201 2.82 16.54 -15.27
C GLY A 201 1.83 16.43 -14.12
N SER A 202 1.54 15.18 -13.75
CA SER A 202 0.57 14.85 -12.71
C SER A 202 1.11 15.13 -11.30
N VAL A 203 0.28 15.70 -10.44
CA VAL A 203 0.59 15.97 -9.03
C VAL A 203 -0.64 15.74 -8.15
N ARG A 204 -0.46 15.77 -6.84
CA ARG A 204 -1.56 15.72 -5.86
C ARG A 204 -1.27 16.66 -4.69
N PHE A 205 -2.10 17.68 -4.54
CA PHE A 205 -2.04 18.65 -3.47
C PHE A 205 -3.34 18.67 -2.65
N VAL A 206 -3.25 19.18 -1.43
CA VAL A 206 -4.41 19.56 -0.61
C VAL A 206 -5.31 20.55 -1.36
N PRO A 207 -6.63 20.58 -1.12
CA PRO A 207 -7.56 21.45 -1.83
C PRO A 207 -7.28 22.94 -1.59
N LEU A 208 -7.26 23.73 -2.67
CA LEU A 208 -7.28 25.19 -2.62
C LEU A 208 -8.71 25.65 -2.28
N ILE A 209 -9.00 25.89 -1.00
CA ILE A 209 -10.33 26.30 -0.52
C ILE A 209 -10.40 27.83 -0.42
N GLY A 210 -11.39 28.43 -1.07
CA GLY A 210 -11.61 29.89 -1.03
C GLY A 210 -12.63 30.36 -2.06
N ALA A 211 -12.85 31.68 -2.11
CA ALA A 211 -13.86 32.32 -2.96
C ALA A 211 -13.68 32.06 -4.47
N ALA A 212 -12.46 31.83 -4.92
CA ALA A 212 -12.13 31.44 -6.29
C ALA A 212 -11.43 30.06 -6.37
N GLY A 213 -11.69 29.20 -5.39
CA GLY A 213 -11.19 27.83 -5.32
C GLY A 213 -12.33 26.83 -5.12
N TRP A 214 -12.05 25.73 -4.44
CA TRP A 214 -13.10 24.80 -4.01
C TRP A 214 -13.99 25.48 -2.97
N GLU A 215 -15.31 25.32 -3.14
CA GLU A 215 -16.27 25.67 -2.09
C GLU A 215 -16.01 24.77 -0.87
N TYR A 216 -16.24 25.32 0.32
CA TYR A 216 -16.20 24.54 1.56
C TYR A 216 -17.13 23.33 1.40
N GLU A 217 -16.65 22.11 1.64
CA GLU A 217 -17.52 21.08 2.20
C GLU A 217 -17.93 21.59 3.58
N THR A 218 -18.96 22.41 3.62
CA THR A 218 -19.69 22.60 4.85
C THR A 218 -20.11 21.19 5.27
N ALA A 219 -19.71 20.81 6.48
CA ALA A 219 -20.53 20.00 7.36
C ALA A 219 -21.87 20.73 7.57
N THR A 220 -22.64 20.89 6.51
CA THR A 220 -24.07 21.07 6.58
C THR A 220 -24.60 19.71 6.93
N ALA A 221 -24.95 19.57 8.21
CA ALA A 221 -26.15 18.84 8.55
C ALA A 221 -27.19 19.18 7.49
N VAL A 222 -27.40 18.25 6.56
CA VAL A 222 -28.47 18.30 5.59
C VAL A 222 -29.73 18.35 6.43
N ALA A 223 -30.37 19.53 6.50
CA ALA A 223 -31.78 19.57 6.79
C ALA A 223 -32.43 18.58 5.82
N PRO A 224 -33.17 17.58 6.31
CA PRO A 224 -33.43 16.38 5.53
C PRO A 224 -34.09 16.79 4.23
N GLU A 225 -33.45 16.44 3.11
CA GLU A 225 -34.19 16.21 1.88
C GLU A 225 -35.26 15.18 2.24
N LYS A 226 -36.48 15.66 2.41
CA LYS A 226 -37.64 14.80 2.49
C LYS A 226 -37.86 14.20 1.11
N SER A 227 -37.18 13.07 0.84
CA SER A 227 -37.74 11.86 0.17
C SER A 227 -36.68 10.88 -0.35
N GLY A 228 -35.76 10.38 0.49
CA GLY A 228 -34.90 9.23 0.14
C GLY A 228 -34.30 8.55 1.37
N ALA A 229 -34.17 7.21 1.33
CA ALA A 229 -33.51 6.44 2.40
C ALA A 229 -32.03 6.84 2.54
N SER A 230 -31.53 6.90 3.78
CA SER A 230 -30.11 7.11 4.07
C SER A 230 -29.25 5.98 3.48
N LEU A 231 -27.95 6.19 3.34
CA LEU A 231 -27.09 5.12 2.82
C LEU A 231 -27.01 3.92 3.77
N SER A 232 -26.97 4.14 5.08
CA SER A 232 -27.00 3.06 6.08
C SER A 232 -28.34 2.30 6.08
N GLU A 233 -29.47 2.98 5.84
CA GLU A 233 -30.78 2.33 5.64
C GLU A 233 -30.79 1.48 4.37
N LEU A 234 -30.25 1.99 3.27
CA LEU A 234 -30.13 1.25 2.01
C LEU A 234 -29.23 0.02 2.14
N ILE A 235 -28.13 0.11 2.89
CA ILE A 235 -27.26 -1.03 3.19
C ILE A 235 -28.01 -2.06 4.03
N PHE A 236 -28.69 -1.65 5.10
CA PHE A 236 -29.52 -2.53 5.94
C PHE A 236 -30.56 -3.30 5.12
N GLU A 237 -31.20 -2.65 4.15
CA GLU A 237 -32.19 -3.31 3.29
C GLU A 237 -31.57 -4.18 2.18
N SER A 238 -30.26 -4.04 1.93
CA SER A 238 -29.54 -4.72 0.85
C SER A 238 -28.58 -5.80 1.34
N SER A 239 -28.43 -5.99 2.64
CA SER A 239 -27.49 -6.94 3.24
C SER A 239 -28.19 -8.11 3.96
N GLU A 240 -27.42 -9.17 4.19
CA GLU A 240 -27.85 -10.35 4.93
C GLU A 240 -27.25 -10.32 6.33
N HIS A 241 -28.08 -10.13 7.36
CA HIS A 241 -27.62 -9.95 8.73
C HIS A 241 -27.46 -11.29 9.45
N PHE A 242 -26.50 -11.35 10.37
CA PHE A 242 -26.29 -12.53 11.19
C PHE A 242 -25.81 -12.19 12.60
N ALA A 243 -26.18 -13.03 13.56
CA ALA A 243 -25.84 -12.81 14.97
C ALA A 243 -24.42 -13.31 15.32
N SER A 244 -23.98 -14.41 14.71
CA SER A 244 -22.65 -14.99 14.94
C SER A 244 -22.19 -15.85 13.77
N ILE A 245 -20.89 -16.06 13.65
CA ILE A 245 -20.25 -16.88 12.60
C ILE A 245 -20.74 -18.34 12.67
N ASP A 246 -21.01 -18.88 13.86
CA ASP A 246 -21.52 -20.25 14.03
C ASP A 246 -22.93 -20.47 13.45
N HIS A 247 -23.71 -19.40 13.33
CA HIS A 247 -25.11 -19.45 12.92
C HIS A 247 -25.37 -18.74 11.58
N VAL A 248 -24.34 -18.19 10.94
CA VAL A 248 -24.49 -17.54 9.63
C VAL A 248 -24.88 -18.55 8.56
N ASN A 249 -25.90 -18.21 7.78
CA ASN A 249 -26.29 -18.98 6.60
C ASN A 249 -25.53 -18.45 5.38
N LEU A 250 -24.66 -19.28 4.80
CA LEU A 250 -23.85 -18.92 3.65
C LEU A 250 -24.45 -19.39 2.31
N ASP A 251 -25.62 -20.00 2.28
CA ASP A 251 -26.19 -20.57 1.05
C ASP A 251 -26.41 -19.50 -0.04
N ASN A 252 -26.86 -18.29 0.34
CA ASN A 252 -27.02 -17.18 -0.60
C ASN A 252 -25.68 -16.64 -1.11
N LEU A 253 -24.66 -16.55 -0.24
CA LEU A 253 -23.29 -16.21 -0.64
C LEU A 253 -22.74 -17.24 -1.63
N LEU A 254 -22.87 -18.54 -1.34
CA LEU A 254 -22.45 -19.62 -2.23
C LEU A 254 -23.21 -19.62 -3.56
N ALA A 255 -24.48 -19.20 -3.57
CA ALA A 255 -25.24 -19.02 -4.79
C ALA A 255 -24.68 -17.88 -5.64
N ARG A 256 -24.32 -16.74 -5.03
CA ARG A 256 -23.68 -15.59 -5.72
C ARG A 256 -22.28 -15.89 -6.22
N ILE A 257 -21.47 -16.62 -5.44
CA ILE A 257 -20.17 -17.14 -5.88
C ILE A 257 -20.35 -18.04 -7.11
N GLY A 258 -21.49 -18.75 -7.22
CA GLY A 258 -21.86 -19.50 -8.42
C GLY A 258 -20.82 -20.56 -8.78
N ASP A 259 -20.32 -20.48 -10.01
CA ASP A 259 -19.32 -21.40 -10.59
C ASP A 259 -17.92 -20.80 -10.62
N SER A 260 -17.67 -19.71 -9.89
CA SER A 260 -16.34 -19.09 -9.79
C SER A 260 -15.28 -20.14 -9.46
N ARG A 261 -14.16 -20.03 -10.18
CA ARG A 261 -12.99 -20.90 -10.04
C ARG A 261 -12.07 -20.40 -8.92
N LEU A 262 -12.03 -19.09 -8.72
CA LEU A 262 -11.19 -18.43 -7.73
C LEU A 262 -12.08 -17.63 -6.79
N VAL A 263 -11.91 -17.83 -5.48
CA VAL A 263 -12.56 -17.02 -4.47
C VAL A 263 -11.48 -16.39 -3.61
N LEU A 264 -11.35 -15.07 -3.67
CA LEU A 264 -10.37 -14.33 -2.88
C LEU A 264 -11.09 -13.78 -1.64
N LEU A 265 -10.55 -14.08 -0.48
CA LEU A 265 -11.05 -13.67 0.82
C LEU A 265 -10.04 -12.73 1.46
N GLY A 266 -10.40 -11.46 1.52
CA GLY A 266 -9.63 -10.40 2.12
C GLY A 266 -9.65 -10.44 3.64
N GLU A 267 -8.95 -9.49 4.24
CA GLU A 267 -9.15 -9.06 5.61
C GLU A 267 -8.71 -7.59 5.74
N ALA A 268 -9.43 -6.79 6.54
CA ALA A 268 -9.03 -5.41 6.82
C ALA A 268 -7.93 -5.32 7.89
N SER A 269 -7.64 -6.44 8.57
CA SER A 269 -6.48 -6.55 9.43
C SER A 269 -5.90 -7.95 9.51
N HIS A 270 -4.58 -8.07 9.72
CA HIS A 270 -3.92 -9.36 9.95
C HIS A 270 -4.05 -9.91 11.37
N GLY A 271 -4.70 -9.16 12.27
CA GLY A 271 -4.69 -9.43 13.70
C GLY A 271 -6.07 -9.66 14.32
N THR A 272 -7.12 -9.80 13.50
CA THR A 272 -8.52 -9.85 13.95
C THR A 272 -9.11 -11.26 13.82
N ALA A 273 -9.63 -11.83 14.91
CA ALA A 273 -10.08 -13.22 14.98
C ALA A 273 -11.29 -13.52 14.08
N GLU A 274 -12.28 -12.62 14.04
CA GLU A 274 -13.51 -12.80 13.26
C GLU A 274 -13.21 -12.97 11.77
N PHE A 275 -12.18 -12.30 11.25
CA PHE A 275 -11.76 -12.42 9.86
C PHE A 275 -11.22 -13.82 9.58
N TYR A 276 -10.34 -14.37 10.42
CA TYR A 276 -9.86 -15.76 10.27
C TYR A 276 -10.99 -16.78 10.42
N GLU A 277 -11.86 -16.61 11.42
CA GLU A 277 -12.98 -17.52 11.69
C GLU A 277 -13.98 -17.56 10.54
N MET A 278 -14.34 -16.40 9.99
CA MET A 278 -15.26 -16.31 8.87
C MET A 278 -14.62 -16.78 7.56
N ARG A 279 -13.34 -16.48 7.31
CA ARG A 279 -12.59 -17.05 6.18
C ARG A 279 -12.55 -18.57 6.26
N ALA A 280 -12.28 -19.14 7.43
CA ALA A 280 -12.34 -20.58 7.68
C ALA A 280 -13.74 -21.14 7.41
N ARG A 281 -14.78 -20.51 7.97
CA ARG A 281 -16.19 -20.89 7.80
C ARG A 281 -16.62 -20.93 6.33
N ILE A 282 -16.28 -19.91 5.54
CA ILE A 282 -16.58 -19.83 4.11
C ILE A 282 -15.79 -20.89 3.34
N THR A 283 -14.51 -21.03 3.64
CA THR A 283 -13.63 -21.99 2.95
C THR A 283 -14.08 -23.43 3.15
N ARG A 284 -14.52 -23.80 4.36
CA ARG A 284 -15.13 -25.12 4.64
C ARG A 284 -16.31 -25.41 3.71
N GLU A 285 -17.21 -24.45 3.53
CA GLU A 285 -18.38 -24.59 2.65
C GLU A 285 -18.00 -24.68 1.17
N LEU A 286 -17.02 -23.90 0.73
CA LEU A 286 -16.51 -23.94 -0.63
C LEU A 286 -15.90 -25.31 -0.95
N ILE A 287 -15.16 -25.89 0.00
CA ILE A 287 -14.61 -27.25 -0.13
C ILE A 287 -15.76 -28.27 -0.21
N GLU A 288 -16.65 -28.28 0.79
CA GLU A 288 -17.67 -29.32 0.94
C GLU A 288 -18.79 -29.24 -0.12
N LYS A 289 -19.22 -28.04 -0.51
CA LYS A 289 -20.36 -27.83 -1.41
C LYS A 289 -19.99 -27.41 -2.82
N LYS A 290 -18.80 -26.85 -3.04
CA LYS A 290 -18.40 -26.26 -4.35
C LYS A 290 -17.14 -26.88 -4.96
N GLY A 291 -16.52 -27.86 -4.30
CA GLY A 291 -15.41 -28.66 -4.82
C GLY A 291 -14.08 -27.90 -4.92
N PHE A 292 -13.81 -26.98 -4.00
CA PHE A 292 -12.52 -26.31 -3.91
C PHE A 292 -11.46 -27.26 -3.36
N THR A 293 -10.28 -27.30 -3.99
CA THR A 293 -9.21 -28.27 -3.68
C THR A 293 -7.85 -27.62 -3.46
N ALA A 294 -7.77 -26.30 -3.50
CA ALA A 294 -6.56 -25.55 -3.15
C ALA A 294 -6.92 -24.37 -2.26
N ILE A 295 -6.11 -24.17 -1.22
CA ILE A 295 -6.12 -22.97 -0.39
C ILE A 295 -4.75 -22.34 -0.58
N ALA A 296 -4.71 -21.09 -1.01
CA ALA A 296 -3.50 -20.33 -1.17
C ALA A 296 -3.53 -19.13 -0.21
N VAL A 297 -2.44 -18.89 0.51
CA VAL A 297 -2.40 -17.89 1.59
C VAL A 297 -1.24 -16.93 1.41
N GLU A 298 -1.38 -15.70 1.92
CA GLU A 298 -0.31 -14.69 2.03
C GLU A 298 0.75 -15.09 3.07
N ALA A 299 1.42 -16.21 2.81
CA ALA A 299 2.43 -16.77 3.67
C ALA A 299 3.61 -17.31 2.86
N ASP A 300 4.75 -17.42 3.53
CA ASP A 300 5.96 -18.00 2.97
C ASP A 300 5.72 -19.45 2.52
N TRP A 301 6.19 -19.78 1.31
CA TRP A 301 5.99 -21.10 0.70
C TRP A 301 6.47 -22.26 1.61
N PRO A 302 7.69 -22.26 2.17
CA PRO A 302 8.17 -23.34 3.03
C PRO A 302 7.31 -23.54 4.27
N ASP A 303 6.86 -22.46 4.93
CA ASP A 303 6.05 -22.58 6.15
C ASP A 303 4.67 -23.16 5.85
N ALA A 304 4.06 -22.76 4.73
CA ALA A 304 2.80 -23.34 4.26
C ALA A 304 2.97 -24.82 3.86
N ALA A 305 4.09 -25.21 3.25
CA ALA A 305 4.38 -26.60 2.90
C ALA A 305 4.43 -27.52 4.13
N HIS A 306 4.88 -27.02 5.30
CA HIS A 306 4.80 -27.78 6.55
C HIS A 306 3.35 -28.07 6.95
N LEU A 307 2.45 -27.09 6.80
CA LEU A 307 1.02 -27.30 7.05
C LEU A 307 0.41 -28.23 6.00
N ASP A 308 0.82 -28.15 4.74
CA ASP A 308 0.36 -29.04 3.68
C ASP A 308 0.69 -30.51 3.97
N HIS A 309 1.93 -30.79 4.41
CA HIS A 309 2.33 -32.12 4.85
C HIS A 309 1.47 -32.62 6.01
N TYR A 310 1.20 -31.76 7.00
CA TYR A 310 0.34 -32.09 8.13
C TYR A 310 -1.09 -32.46 7.70
N VAL A 311 -1.71 -31.68 6.80
CA VAL A 311 -3.09 -31.94 6.35
C VAL A 311 -3.20 -33.13 5.40
N HIS A 312 -2.10 -33.54 4.74
CA HIS A 312 -2.05 -34.77 3.95
C HIS A 312 -1.66 -36.00 4.78
N GLY A 313 -1.20 -35.82 6.03
CA GLY A 313 -0.71 -36.89 6.89
C GLY A 313 0.63 -37.47 6.43
N THR A 314 1.42 -36.69 5.68
CA THR A 314 2.75 -37.07 5.21
C THR A 314 3.80 -36.54 6.18
N ALA A 315 4.96 -37.22 6.24
CA ALA A 315 6.06 -36.73 7.07
C ALA A 315 6.56 -35.40 6.48
N PRO A 316 6.76 -34.35 7.30
CA PRO A 316 7.52 -33.19 6.83
C PRO A 316 8.94 -33.65 6.47
N ASP A 317 9.57 -32.99 5.50
CA ASP A 317 10.99 -33.25 5.22
C ASP A 317 11.79 -32.99 6.51
N LEU A 318 12.44 -34.04 7.02
CA LEU A 318 13.12 -34.07 8.32
C LEU A 318 14.27 -33.06 8.42
N MET A 319 14.66 -32.44 7.29
CA MET A 319 15.71 -31.43 7.22
C MET A 319 15.20 -29.99 7.45
N HIS A 320 13.88 -29.76 7.44
CA HIS A 320 13.25 -28.47 7.79
C HIS A 320 12.85 -28.42 9.26
N LEU A 321 13.84 -28.41 10.17
CA LEU A 321 13.62 -28.45 11.62
C LEU A 321 13.18 -27.12 12.24
N SER A 322 12.95 -26.07 11.45
CA SER A 322 12.45 -24.79 11.96
C SER A 322 10.95 -24.86 12.23
N THR A 323 10.52 -24.28 13.35
CA THR A 323 9.08 -24.14 13.65
C THR A 323 8.44 -23.21 12.60
N PRO A 324 7.37 -23.62 11.89
CA PRO A 324 6.75 -22.77 10.87
C PRO A 324 6.16 -21.50 11.51
N PHE A 325 6.22 -20.39 10.77
CA PHE A 325 5.75 -19.07 11.18
C PHE A 325 6.43 -18.58 12.47
N SER A 326 7.74 -18.81 12.58
CA SER A 326 8.57 -18.34 13.70
C SER A 326 9.20 -16.97 13.47
N ARG A 327 9.10 -16.44 12.24
CA ARG A 327 9.51 -15.08 11.86
C ARG A 327 8.40 -14.08 12.16
N PHE A 328 8.75 -12.80 12.25
CA PHE A 328 7.74 -11.75 12.35
C PHE A 328 6.89 -11.70 11.07
N PRO A 329 5.57 -11.48 11.19
CA PRO A 329 4.76 -11.54 12.42
C PRO A 329 4.57 -12.99 12.92
N THR A 330 4.82 -13.25 14.20
CA THR A 330 4.74 -14.62 14.76
C THR A 330 3.32 -15.09 15.08
N TRP A 331 2.29 -14.29 14.82
CA TRP A 331 0.89 -14.56 15.18
C TRP A 331 -0.06 -14.68 13.98
N MET A 332 0.28 -14.07 12.84
CA MET A 332 -0.59 -13.95 11.68
C MET A 332 -1.09 -15.30 11.18
N TRP A 333 -0.20 -16.29 11.06
CA TRP A 333 -0.56 -17.66 10.68
C TRP A 333 -0.44 -18.66 11.82
N ALA A 334 0.25 -18.30 12.91
CA ALA A 334 0.37 -19.11 14.13
C ALA A 334 -0.58 -18.62 15.22
N ASN A 335 -1.88 -18.75 14.97
CA ASN A 335 -2.95 -18.46 15.93
C ASN A 335 -3.94 -19.63 16.06
N THR A 336 -4.83 -19.56 17.05
CA THR A 336 -5.82 -20.60 17.35
C THR A 336 -6.82 -20.82 16.22
N SER A 337 -7.33 -19.76 15.59
CA SER A 337 -8.31 -19.86 14.49
C SER A 337 -7.74 -20.61 13.27
N VAL A 338 -6.48 -20.34 12.90
CA VAL A 338 -5.79 -21.08 11.84
C VAL A 338 -5.56 -22.53 12.25
N LEU A 339 -5.11 -22.79 13.48
CA LEU A 339 -4.88 -24.15 13.98
C LEU A 339 -6.16 -25.00 13.90
N GLU A 340 -7.28 -24.48 14.38
CA GLU A 340 -8.58 -25.15 14.32
C GLU A 340 -9.04 -25.43 12.88
N PHE A 341 -8.77 -24.50 11.96
CA PHE A 341 -9.05 -24.71 10.55
C PHE A 341 -8.17 -25.80 9.93
N ILE A 342 -6.88 -25.81 10.23
CA ILE A 342 -5.92 -26.81 9.74
C ILE A 342 -6.24 -28.21 10.28
N ASP A 343 -6.62 -28.34 11.56
CA ASP A 343 -7.05 -29.61 12.14
C ASP A 343 -8.33 -30.13 11.49
N TRP A 344 -9.29 -29.25 11.22
CA TRP A 344 -10.48 -29.60 10.44
C TRP A 344 -10.10 -30.06 9.02
N LEU A 345 -9.18 -29.35 8.35
CA LEU A 345 -8.77 -29.64 6.98
C LEU A 345 -8.10 -31.02 6.87
N ARG A 346 -7.24 -31.36 7.84
CA ARG A 346 -6.66 -32.69 7.96
C ARG A 346 -7.75 -33.75 8.10
N ALA A 347 -8.69 -33.57 9.03
CA ALA A 347 -9.79 -34.51 9.24
C ALA A 347 -10.71 -34.64 8.01
N HIS A 348 -10.82 -33.59 7.20
CA HIS A 348 -11.51 -33.61 5.91
C HIS A 348 -10.73 -34.46 4.89
N ASN A 349 -9.43 -34.18 4.70
CA ASN A 349 -8.56 -34.91 3.76
C ASN A 349 -8.41 -36.39 4.09
N GLU A 350 -8.45 -36.78 5.37
CA GLU A 350 -8.44 -38.19 5.80
C GLU A 350 -9.65 -38.98 5.27
N LYS A 351 -10.77 -38.31 4.97
CA LYS A 351 -11.98 -38.92 4.39
C LYS A 351 -11.91 -39.05 2.86
N ILE A 352 -10.93 -38.42 2.21
CA ILE A 352 -10.78 -38.41 0.76
C ILE A 352 -9.76 -39.47 0.32
N HIS A 353 -10.22 -40.43 -0.47
CA HIS A 353 -9.38 -41.55 -0.93
C HIS A 353 -8.52 -41.21 -2.15
N ALA A 354 -9.02 -40.38 -3.06
CA ALA A 354 -8.32 -39.99 -4.27
C ALA A 354 -7.38 -38.81 -3.96
N SER A 355 -6.06 -38.99 -4.13
CA SER A 355 -5.05 -38.00 -3.73
C SER A 355 -5.25 -36.65 -4.43
N GLU A 356 -5.65 -36.69 -5.71
CA GLU A 356 -5.91 -35.52 -6.54
C GLU A 356 -7.07 -34.63 -6.02
N ASN A 357 -7.97 -35.20 -5.22
CA ASN A 357 -9.11 -34.51 -4.65
C ASN A 357 -8.85 -34.00 -3.22
N LYS A 358 -7.74 -34.39 -2.59
CA LYS A 358 -7.37 -33.85 -1.27
C LYS A 358 -7.05 -32.37 -1.40
N VAL A 359 -7.50 -31.57 -0.44
CA VAL A 359 -7.29 -30.12 -0.45
C VAL A 359 -5.84 -29.82 -0.08
N GLY A 360 -5.15 -29.05 -0.91
CA GLY A 360 -3.79 -28.57 -0.62
C GLY A 360 -3.76 -27.18 0.01
N PHE A 361 -2.69 -26.90 0.74
CA PHE A 361 -2.42 -25.64 1.44
C PHE A 361 -1.10 -25.03 0.94
N TYR A 362 -1.15 -23.85 0.34
CA TYR A 362 -0.03 -23.28 -0.40
C TYR A 362 0.27 -21.85 0.07
N GLY A 363 1.55 -21.54 0.25
CA GLY A 363 2.00 -20.15 0.45
C GLY A 363 2.16 -19.44 -0.90
N LEU A 364 1.99 -18.14 -0.93
CA LEU A 364 2.17 -17.33 -2.15
C LEU A 364 3.34 -16.35 -2.05
N ASP A 365 3.78 -16.02 -0.84
CA ASP A 365 4.68 -14.91 -0.57
C ASP A 365 6.18 -15.27 -0.71
N LEU A 366 7.04 -14.26 -0.71
CA LEU A 366 8.45 -14.37 -1.14
C LEU A 366 9.51 -14.04 -0.06
N TYR A 367 9.17 -13.98 1.21
CA TYR A 367 10.12 -13.53 2.24
C TYR A 367 11.10 -14.64 2.67
N SER A 368 10.84 -15.90 2.38
CA SER A 368 11.58 -17.10 2.84
C SER A 368 12.83 -17.47 2.04
N LEU A 369 13.71 -16.52 1.71
CA LEU A 369 14.87 -16.77 0.85
C LEU A 369 15.72 -17.97 1.31
N SER A 370 16.06 -18.02 2.60
CA SER A 370 17.01 -18.99 3.17
C SER A 370 16.42 -20.39 3.26
N THR A 371 15.22 -20.49 3.82
CA THR A 371 14.50 -21.77 3.94
C THR A 371 14.13 -22.32 2.56
N SER A 372 13.88 -21.46 1.56
CA SER A 372 13.70 -21.90 0.17
C SER A 372 14.99 -22.38 -0.50
N ILE A 373 16.16 -21.77 -0.22
CA ILE A 373 17.45 -22.32 -0.66
C ILE A 373 17.66 -23.72 -0.07
N GLU A 374 17.43 -23.87 1.24
CA GLU A 374 17.57 -25.15 1.93
C GLU A 374 16.64 -26.23 1.33
N ALA A 375 15.40 -25.88 1.00
CA ALA A 375 14.42 -26.80 0.40
C ALA A 375 14.91 -27.32 -0.97
N VAL A 376 15.40 -26.41 -1.82
CA VAL A 376 15.97 -26.78 -3.13
C VAL A 376 17.17 -27.72 -2.96
N LEU A 377 18.08 -27.40 -2.04
CA LEU A 377 19.28 -28.21 -1.80
C LEU A 377 18.93 -29.58 -1.23
N SER A 378 17.99 -29.69 -0.29
CA SER A 378 17.52 -30.95 0.29
C SER A 378 16.93 -31.89 -0.78
N TYR A 379 16.09 -31.33 -1.66
CA TYR A 379 15.53 -32.08 -2.77
C TYR A 379 16.63 -32.62 -3.70
N LEU A 380 17.56 -31.75 -4.10
CA LEU A 380 18.66 -32.13 -4.99
C LEU A 380 19.61 -33.14 -4.34
N ASP A 381 19.92 -33.02 -3.05
CA ASP A 381 20.76 -34.00 -2.34
C ASP A 381 20.18 -35.43 -2.43
N THR A 382 18.86 -35.55 -2.56
CA THR A 382 18.17 -36.85 -2.70
C THR A 382 18.09 -37.32 -4.15
N VAL A 383 17.79 -36.41 -5.08
CA VAL A 383 17.40 -36.76 -6.48
C VAL A 383 18.56 -36.62 -7.47
N ASP A 384 19.43 -35.63 -7.26
CA ASP A 384 20.59 -35.34 -8.10
C ASP A 384 21.72 -34.67 -7.29
N PRO A 385 22.52 -35.47 -6.55
CA PRO A 385 23.59 -34.96 -5.69
C PRO A 385 24.66 -34.16 -6.44
N GLU A 386 24.89 -34.45 -7.74
CA GLU A 386 25.85 -33.69 -8.54
C GLU A 386 25.34 -32.27 -8.81
N THR A 387 24.05 -32.12 -9.15
CA THR A 387 23.41 -30.81 -9.27
C THR A 387 23.30 -30.10 -7.92
N ALA A 388 23.13 -30.83 -6.81
CA ALA A 388 23.12 -30.26 -5.46
C ALA A 388 24.44 -29.52 -5.14
N GLU A 389 25.59 -30.11 -5.45
CA GLU A 389 26.90 -29.47 -5.26
C GLU A 389 27.05 -28.18 -6.08
N VAL A 390 26.60 -28.20 -7.33
CA VAL A 390 26.58 -27.01 -8.19
C VAL A 390 25.66 -25.94 -7.62
N ALA A 391 24.47 -26.33 -7.14
CA ALA A 391 23.51 -25.41 -6.55
C ALA A 391 24.05 -24.75 -5.27
N ARG A 392 24.78 -25.49 -4.42
CA ARG A 392 25.46 -24.94 -3.23
C ARG A 392 26.48 -23.87 -3.59
N VAL A 393 27.28 -24.09 -4.63
CA VAL A 393 28.27 -23.11 -5.10
C VAL A 393 27.56 -21.85 -5.61
N ARG A 394 26.50 -22.01 -6.39
CA ARG A 394 25.77 -20.89 -7.01
C ARG A 394 24.95 -20.07 -6.01
N TYR A 395 24.28 -20.72 -5.07
CA TYR A 395 23.63 -20.05 -3.94
C TYR A 395 24.63 -19.56 -2.89
N GLY A 396 25.89 -19.99 -2.96
CA GLY A 396 26.97 -19.58 -2.06
C GLY A 396 27.20 -18.08 -2.04
N CYS A 397 26.86 -17.36 -3.13
CA CYS A 397 26.85 -15.91 -3.08
C CYS A 397 25.82 -15.41 -2.07
N LEU A 398 24.59 -15.96 -2.03
CA LEU A 398 23.49 -15.53 -1.16
C LEU A 398 23.66 -15.89 0.33
N THR A 399 24.50 -16.88 0.65
CA THR A 399 24.68 -17.40 2.02
C THR A 399 25.01 -16.36 3.09
N PRO A 400 25.85 -15.33 2.86
CA PRO A 400 26.13 -14.30 3.86
C PRO A 400 24.95 -13.37 4.18
N TRP A 401 23.91 -13.34 3.36
CA TRP A 401 22.74 -12.45 3.51
C TRP A 401 21.43 -13.19 3.70
N ALA A 402 21.45 -14.52 3.63
CA ALA A 402 20.36 -15.40 4.01
C ALA A 402 19.79 -15.04 5.40
N SER A 403 20.64 -14.60 6.34
CA SER A 403 20.21 -14.17 7.67
C SER A 403 19.88 -12.68 7.80
N ASP A 404 20.27 -11.83 6.82
CA ASP A 404 20.05 -10.37 6.82
C ASP A 404 20.02 -9.80 5.38
N PRO A 405 18.84 -9.74 4.75
CA PRO A 405 18.72 -9.29 3.36
C PRO A 405 18.93 -7.76 3.20
N THR A 406 18.98 -6.97 4.28
CA THR A 406 19.20 -5.51 4.22
C THR A 406 20.62 -5.16 3.75
N LEU A 407 21.59 -6.01 4.12
CA LEU A 407 23.00 -5.88 3.75
C LEU A 407 23.24 -6.22 2.26
N TYR A 408 22.41 -7.07 1.67
CA TYR A 408 22.57 -7.49 0.27
C TYR A 408 22.43 -6.30 -0.68
N ALA A 409 21.39 -5.50 -0.50
CA ALA A 409 21.10 -4.37 -1.35
C ALA A 409 22.21 -3.31 -1.32
N HIS A 410 22.79 -3.02 -0.15
CA HIS A 410 23.95 -2.12 0.00
C HIS A 410 25.21 -2.62 -0.74
N VAL A 411 25.41 -3.94 -0.81
CA VAL A 411 26.63 -4.56 -1.36
C VAL A 411 26.53 -4.81 -2.88
N THR A 412 25.31 -4.90 -3.42
CA THR A 412 25.05 -5.03 -4.88
C THR A 412 25.60 -3.85 -5.71
N MET A 413 25.98 -2.74 -5.08
CA MET A 413 26.65 -1.60 -5.71
C MET A 413 28.11 -1.87 -6.12
N THR A 414 28.68 -3.03 -5.75
CA THR A 414 30.05 -3.41 -6.13
C THR A 414 30.05 -4.40 -7.31
N LYS A 415 30.98 -4.23 -8.27
CA LYS A 415 31.09 -5.04 -9.51
C LYS A 415 31.17 -6.55 -9.28
N GLN A 416 31.52 -6.98 -8.07
CA GLN A 416 31.69 -8.37 -7.69
C GLN A 416 30.35 -9.12 -7.54
N TYR A 417 29.22 -8.41 -7.36
CA TYR A 417 27.92 -9.02 -7.06
C TYR A 417 26.88 -8.94 -8.19
N GLN A 418 27.17 -8.23 -9.30
CA GLN A 418 26.40 -8.37 -10.54
C GLN A 418 26.39 -9.81 -11.09
N ALA A 419 27.35 -10.64 -10.69
CA ALA A 419 27.44 -12.05 -11.09
C ALA A 419 26.47 -12.99 -10.33
N CYS A 420 25.94 -12.59 -9.17
CA CYS A 420 25.12 -13.48 -8.33
C CYS A 420 23.75 -13.79 -8.94
N GLU A 421 23.09 -12.80 -9.58
CA GLU A 421 21.82 -12.99 -10.30
C GLU A 421 21.94 -14.07 -11.39
N ALA A 422 23.03 -14.05 -12.16
CA ALA A 422 23.24 -15.01 -13.25
C ALA A 422 23.33 -16.45 -12.73
N GLU A 423 23.98 -16.66 -11.57
CA GLU A 423 24.11 -17.98 -10.95
C GLU A 423 22.81 -18.46 -10.30
N VAL A 424 22.04 -17.56 -9.66
CA VAL A 424 20.71 -17.88 -9.11
C VAL A 424 19.74 -18.28 -10.22
N LEU A 425 19.72 -17.52 -11.32
CA LEU A 425 18.91 -17.86 -12.50
C LEU A 425 19.39 -19.15 -13.17
N ALA A 426 20.70 -19.42 -13.17
CA ALA A 426 21.24 -20.67 -13.71
C ALA A 426 20.78 -21.90 -12.92
N ASN A 427 20.65 -21.81 -11.59
CA ASN A 427 20.06 -22.87 -10.76
C ASN A 427 18.62 -23.16 -11.12
N LEU A 428 17.77 -22.13 -11.20
CA LEU A 428 16.39 -22.29 -11.62
C LEU A 428 16.32 -22.90 -13.03
N LYS A 429 17.14 -22.40 -13.96
CA LYS A 429 17.17 -22.92 -15.34
C LYS A 429 17.55 -24.40 -15.38
N GLN A 430 18.55 -24.82 -14.62
CA GLN A 430 18.99 -26.21 -14.57
C GLN A 430 17.92 -27.16 -14.01
N LEU A 431 17.22 -26.76 -12.95
CA LEU A 431 16.05 -27.49 -12.43
C LEU A 431 14.96 -27.64 -13.50
N LEU A 432 14.66 -26.55 -14.23
CA LEU A 432 13.64 -26.56 -15.29
C LEU A 432 14.07 -27.36 -16.53
N GLU A 433 15.36 -27.44 -16.84
CA GLU A 433 15.89 -28.27 -17.93
C GLU A 433 15.69 -29.77 -17.65
N ASN A 434 15.82 -30.19 -16.38
CA ASN A 434 15.65 -31.57 -15.93
C ASN A 434 14.20 -31.94 -15.51
N ARG A 435 13.24 -31.04 -15.73
CA ARG A 435 11.86 -31.16 -15.21
C ARG A 435 11.13 -32.45 -15.60
N LEU A 436 11.42 -33.01 -16.77
CA LEU A 436 10.74 -34.23 -17.23
C LEU A 436 11.18 -35.43 -16.39
N ASP A 437 12.48 -35.57 -16.17
CA ASP A 437 13.05 -36.67 -15.41
C ASP A 437 12.71 -36.57 -13.93
N TYR A 438 12.83 -35.36 -13.36
CA TYR A 438 12.52 -35.11 -11.95
C TYR A 438 11.02 -35.24 -11.64
N SER A 439 10.14 -34.73 -12.51
CA SER A 439 8.69 -34.87 -12.34
C SER A 439 8.22 -36.33 -12.49
N MET A 440 8.90 -37.15 -13.29
CA MET A 440 8.60 -38.58 -13.41
C MET A 440 9.06 -39.38 -12.18
N ALA A 441 10.11 -38.93 -11.51
CA ALA A 441 10.61 -39.56 -10.29
C ALA A 441 9.71 -39.24 -9.07
N ASP A 442 9.41 -37.95 -8.85
CA ASP A 442 8.52 -37.49 -7.78
C ASP A 442 7.93 -36.11 -8.13
N GLY A 443 6.74 -36.11 -8.72
CA GLY A 443 6.09 -34.88 -9.21
C GLY A 443 5.69 -33.87 -8.13
N GLU A 444 5.34 -34.33 -6.93
CA GLU A 444 4.95 -33.46 -5.81
C GLU A 444 6.19 -32.78 -5.20
N ARG A 445 7.23 -33.55 -4.86
CA ARG A 445 8.48 -32.97 -4.33
C ARG A 445 9.21 -32.13 -5.38
N PHE A 446 9.13 -32.49 -6.65
CA PHE A 446 9.68 -31.65 -7.72
C PHE A 446 8.94 -30.31 -7.82
N PHE A 447 7.61 -30.32 -7.74
CA PHE A 447 6.83 -29.07 -7.77
C PHE A 447 7.19 -28.16 -6.60
N ASP A 448 7.33 -28.71 -5.40
CA ASP A 448 7.78 -27.96 -4.22
C ASP A 448 9.19 -27.36 -4.41
N ALA A 449 10.14 -28.16 -4.90
CA ALA A 449 11.50 -27.68 -5.20
C ALA A 449 11.51 -26.60 -6.31
N GLU A 450 10.66 -26.74 -7.33
CA GLU A 450 10.52 -25.74 -8.40
C GLU A 450 9.99 -24.40 -7.83
N GLN A 451 8.97 -24.43 -6.98
CA GLN A 451 8.42 -23.22 -6.39
C GLN A 451 9.45 -22.53 -5.48
N ASN A 452 10.17 -23.29 -4.66
CA ASN A 452 11.25 -22.75 -3.85
C ASN A 452 12.37 -22.13 -4.70
N ALA A 453 12.77 -22.76 -5.82
CA ALA A 453 13.78 -22.19 -6.72
C ALA A 453 13.31 -20.90 -7.41
N ARG A 454 12.02 -20.82 -7.78
CA ARG A 454 11.40 -19.60 -8.31
C ARG A 454 11.35 -18.50 -7.25
N LEU A 455 10.98 -18.84 -6.02
CA LEU A 455 10.98 -17.92 -4.89
C LEU A 455 12.36 -17.33 -4.68
N VAL A 456 13.42 -18.15 -4.61
CA VAL A 456 14.80 -17.66 -4.45
C VAL A 456 15.18 -16.65 -5.54
N SER A 457 14.84 -16.93 -6.81
CA SER A 457 15.11 -16.01 -7.91
C SER A 457 14.32 -14.70 -7.83
N ASN A 458 13.06 -14.76 -7.40
CA ASN A 458 12.22 -13.58 -7.30
C ASN A 458 12.55 -12.75 -6.05
N ALA A 459 12.86 -13.39 -4.94
CA ALA A 459 13.30 -12.76 -3.69
C ALA A 459 14.63 -12.02 -3.88
N GLU A 460 15.62 -12.59 -4.59
CA GLU A 460 16.86 -11.88 -4.93
C GLU A 460 16.56 -10.58 -5.69
N ARG A 461 15.73 -10.66 -6.73
CA ARG A 461 15.33 -9.50 -7.54
C ARG A 461 14.57 -8.47 -6.72
N TYR A 462 13.67 -8.92 -5.85
CA TYR A 462 12.89 -8.10 -4.94
C TYR A 462 13.78 -7.30 -3.99
N TYR A 463 14.66 -7.97 -3.25
CA TYR A 463 15.56 -7.32 -2.29
C TYR A 463 16.52 -6.34 -2.96
N ARG A 464 16.97 -6.64 -4.18
CA ARG A 464 17.74 -5.69 -4.98
C ARG A 464 16.92 -4.45 -5.32
N THR A 465 15.69 -4.62 -5.79
CA THR A 465 14.81 -3.54 -6.27
C THR A 465 14.36 -2.60 -5.15
N MET A 466 14.16 -3.13 -3.95
CA MET A 466 13.74 -2.42 -2.75
C MET A 466 14.60 -1.17 -2.43
N TYR A 467 15.86 -1.14 -2.86
CA TYR A 467 16.75 0.02 -2.68
C TYR A 467 16.77 1.02 -3.86
N TYR A 468 16.29 0.64 -5.04
CA TYR A 468 16.38 1.46 -6.25
C TYR A 468 15.08 2.21 -6.60
N ALA A 469 13.90 1.71 -6.19
CA ALA A 469 12.61 2.38 -6.41
C ALA A 469 11.48 1.77 -5.55
N GLU A 470 10.81 2.60 -4.74
CA GLU A 470 9.71 2.18 -3.84
C GLU A 470 8.54 1.54 -4.60
N ASN A 471 8.10 2.10 -5.73
CA ASN A 471 6.94 1.59 -6.49
C ASN A 471 7.18 0.22 -7.18
N ASN A 472 8.44 -0.24 -7.27
CA ASN A 472 8.79 -1.46 -7.98
C ASN A 472 8.82 -2.69 -7.06
N SER A 473 9.00 -2.53 -5.73
CA SER A 473 8.99 -3.69 -4.82
C SER A 473 7.57 -4.27 -4.66
N TRP A 474 6.56 -3.44 -4.42
CA TRP A 474 5.15 -3.86 -4.30
C TRP A 474 4.69 -4.69 -5.50
N ASN A 475 4.82 -4.12 -6.70
CA ASN A 475 4.45 -4.75 -7.95
C ASN A 475 5.15 -6.09 -8.18
N GLN A 476 6.41 -6.23 -7.75
CA GLN A 476 7.14 -7.49 -7.88
C GLN A 476 6.62 -8.55 -6.89
N ARG A 477 6.23 -8.14 -5.67
CA ARG A 477 5.64 -9.04 -4.67
C ARG A 477 4.31 -9.59 -5.12
N ASP A 478 3.37 -8.73 -5.49
CA ASP A 478 2.04 -9.17 -5.94
C ASP A 478 2.10 -9.92 -7.27
N LYS A 479 3.02 -9.57 -8.16
CA LYS A 479 3.28 -10.35 -9.37
C LYS A 479 3.78 -11.75 -9.02
N HIS A 480 4.68 -11.88 -8.06
CA HIS A 480 5.16 -13.18 -7.60
C HIS A 480 4.01 -14.02 -7.05
N MET A 481 3.21 -13.47 -6.11
CA MET A 481 2.06 -14.18 -5.53
C MET A 481 1.09 -14.66 -6.61
N PHE A 482 0.81 -13.82 -7.60
CA PHE A 482 -0.03 -14.18 -8.74
C PHE A 482 0.58 -15.29 -9.63
N GLU A 483 1.87 -15.22 -9.96
CA GLU A 483 2.56 -16.25 -10.75
C GLU A 483 2.65 -17.60 -10.00
N THR A 484 2.83 -17.56 -8.69
CA THR A 484 2.80 -18.73 -7.80
C THR A 484 1.39 -19.34 -7.78
N LEU A 485 0.33 -18.53 -7.67
CA LEU A 485 -1.06 -18.98 -7.77
C LEU A 485 -1.33 -19.67 -9.13
N GLN A 486 -0.85 -19.10 -10.23
CA GLN A 486 -0.97 -19.72 -11.56
C GLN A 486 -0.27 -21.09 -11.62
N SER A 487 0.89 -21.21 -10.97
CA SER A 487 1.65 -22.46 -10.88
C SER A 487 0.90 -23.51 -10.08
N VAL A 488 0.31 -23.15 -8.94
CA VAL A 488 -0.57 -24.02 -8.13
C VAL A 488 -1.76 -24.49 -8.95
N LEU A 489 -2.49 -23.58 -9.62
CA LEU A 489 -3.65 -23.93 -10.45
C LEU A 489 -3.29 -24.86 -11.60
N LYS A 490 -2.11 -24.69 -12.21
CA LYS A 490 -1.60 -25.56 -13.26
C LYS A 490 -1.26 -26.95 -12.71
N PHE A 491 -0.59 -27.01 -11.57
CA PHE A 491 -0.21 -28.26 -10.90
C PHE A 491 -1.44 -29.07 -10.49
N ARG A 492 -2.43 -28.42 -9.87
CA ARG A 492 -3.71 -29.04 -9.48
C ARG A 492 -4.60 -29.40 -10.67
N GLY A 493 -4.27 -28.92 -11.87
CA GLY A 493 -4.99 -29.17 -13.11
C GLY A 493 -6.00 -28.09 -13.50
N PRO A 494 -6.42 -28.03 -14.77
CA PRO A 494 -7.15 -26.91 -15.34
C PRO A 494 -8.57 -26.69 -14.78
N GLN A 495 -9.14 -27.69 -14.11
CA GLN A 495 -10.46 -27.63 -13.47
C GLN A 495 -10.38 -27.33 -11.96
N SER A 496 -9.17 -27.16 -11.42
CA SER A 496 -8.96 -26.86 -10.00
C SER A 496 -9.60 -25.52 -9.64
N LYS A 497 -10.18 -25.47 -8.44
CA LYS A 497 -10.70 -24.25 -7.83
C LYS A 497 -9.90 -23.92 -6.57
N ALA A 498 -9.59 -22.65 -6.39
CA ALA A 498 -8.74 -22.19 -5.30
C ALA A 498 -9.42 -21.09 -4.47
N VAL A 499 -9.28 -21.20 -3.15
CA VAL A 499 -9.60 -20.12 -2.21
C VAL A 499 -8.29 -19.42 -1.85
N ILE A 500 -8.28 -18.09 -1.92
CA ILE A 500 -7.09 -17.26 -1.69
C ILE A 500 -7.33 -16.41 -0.45
N TRP A 501 -6.47 -16.49 0.56
CA TRP A 501 -6.55 -15.66 1.78
C TRP A 501 -5.37 -14.69 1.82
N GLU A 502 -5.63 -13.42 1.61
CA GLU A 502 -4.63 -12.35 1.71
C GLU A 502 -5.31 -11.11 2.30
N HIS A 503 -4.53 -10.06 2.57
CA HIS A 503 -5.09 -8.78 3.00
C HIS A 503 -6.02 -8.15 1.95
N ASN A 504 -6.97 -7.29 2.36
CA ASN A 504 -7.83 -6.51 1.45
C ASN A 504 -7.01 -5.72 0.40
N SER A 505 -5.82 -5.23 0.79
CA SER A 505 -4.89 -4.50 -0.08
C SER A 505 -4.25 -5.39 -1.17
N HIS A 506 -4.21 -6.70 -0.98
CA HIS A 506 -3.74 -7.66 -1.98
C HIS A 506 -4.89 -8.23 -2.82
N VAL A 507 -6.02 -8.59 -2.22
CA VAL A 507 -7.14 -9.23 -2.95
C VAL A 507 -8.11 -8.26 -3.62
N GLY A 508 -8.26 -7.02 -3.13
CA GLY A 508 -9.15 -6.04 -3.74
C GLY A 508 -8.67 -5.64 -5.14
N ASP A 509 -9.53 -5.17 -6.03
CA ASP A 509 -9.03 -4.68 -7.33
C ASP A 509 -8.33 -3.32 -7.18
N ALA A 510 -6.99 -3.29 -7.24
CA ALA A 510 -6.18 -2.07 -7.07
C ALA A 510 -6.55 -0.91 -8.01
N ARG A 511 -7.21 -1.16 -9.15
CA ARG A 511 -7.74 -0.10 -10.04
C ARG A 511 -8.83 0.75 -9.39
N ALA A 512 -9.43 0.23 -8.31
CA ALA A 512 -10.46 0.89 -7.53
C ALA A 512 -9.91 1.58 -6.27
N THR A 513 -8.59 1.62 -6.08
CA THR A 513 -7.94 2.20 -4.90
C THR A 513 -6.86 3.20 -5.31
N GLU A 514 -6.30 3.93 -4.34
CA GLU A 514 -5.18 4.85 -4.57
C GLU A 514 -3.92 4.19 -5.17
N MET A 515 -3.78 2.86 -5.03
CA MET A 515 -2.65 2.10 -5.57
C MET A 515 -2.50 2.33 -7.08
N SER A 516 -3.62 2.36 -7.81
CA SER A 516 -3.60 2.61 -9.26
C SER A 516 -3.01 3.97 -9.62
N ALA A 517 -3.19 5.00 -8.78
CA ALA A 517 -2.62 6.32 -9.04
C ALA A 517 -1.09 6.34 -8.84
N ARG A 518 -0.55 5.43 -8.03
CA ARG A 518 0.89 5.24 -7.79
C ARG A 518 1.56 4.32 -8.82
N GLY A 519 0.77 3.75 -9.73
CA GLY A 519 1.24 2.74 -10.68
C GLY A 519 1.42 1.36 -10.04
N GLU A 520 0.79 1.13 -8.89
CA GLU A 520 0.79 -0.15 -8.18
C GLU A 520 -0.38 -1.03 -8.67
N PHE A 521 -0.17 -2.33 -8.68
CA PHE A 521 -1.19 -3.35 -8.90
C PHE A 521 -1.08 -4.42 -7.82
N ASN A 522 -2.14 -5.22 -7.68
CA ASN A 522 -2.19 -6.30 -6.70
C ASN A 522 -2.74 -7.61 -7.26
N VAL A 523 -2.72 -8.67 -6.45
CA VAL A 523 -3.22 -10.00 -6.82
C VAL A 523 -4.68 -9.93 -7.29
N GLY A 524 -5.53 -9.19 -6.59
CA GLY A 524 -6.93 -8.97 -6.93
C GLY A 524 -7.15 -8.45 -8.35
N GLN A 525 -6.43 -7.38 -8.70
CA GLN A 525 -6.44 -6.82 -10.05
C GLN A 525 -5.96 -7.85 -11.09
N LEU A 526 -4.81 -8.50 -10.84
CA LEU A 526 -4.22 -9.46 -11.78
C LEU A 526 -5.14 -10.68 -12.00
N VAL A 527 -5.74 -11.20 -10.93
CA VAL A 527 -6.71 -12.30 -11.00
C VAL A 527 -7.94 -11.87 -11.78
N ARG A 528 -8.52 -10.69 -11.51
CA ARG A 528 -9.69 -10.22 -12.24
C ARG A 528 -9.39 -9.98 -13.73
N GLN A 529 -8.18 -9.51 -14.07
CA GLN A 529 -7.75 -9.35 -15.46
C GLN A 529 -7.56 -10.69 -16.18
N ALA A 530 -7.01 -11.70 -15.51
CA ALA A 530 -6.71 -13.00 -16.12
C ALA A 530 -7.91 -13.95 -16.16
N TYR A 531 -8.81 -13.89 -15.18
CA TYR A 531 -9.89 -14.86 -14.98
C TYR A 531 -11.30 -14.24 -15.11
N GLY A 532 -11.43 -12.91 -15.13
CA GLY A 532 -12.70 -12.21 -15.30
C GLY A 532 -13.75 -12.67 -14.29
N ASP A 533 -14.90 -13.11 -14.80
CA ASP A 533 -16.05 -13.55 -13.99
C ASP A 533 -15.83 -14.89 -13.27
N ALA A 534 -14.75 -15.61 -13.58
CA ALA A 534 -14.38 -16.82 -12.83
C ALA A 534 -13.69 -16.49 -11.50
N ALA A 535 -13.48 -15.21 -11.19
CA ALA A 535 -13.00 -14.74 -9.89
C ALA A 535 -14.13 -14.04 -9.11
N TYR A 536 -14.20 -14.30 -7.81
CA TYR A 536 -15.10 -13.65 -6.87
C TYR A 536 -14.30 -13.13 -5.67
N ILE A 537 -14.34 -11.82 -5.42
CA ILE A 537 -13.50 -11.14 -4.43
C ILE A 537 -14.37 -10.67 -3.26
N ILE A 538 -14.03 -11.07 -2.05
CA ILE A 538 -14.76 -10.75 -0.82
C ILE A 538 -13.85 -9.92 0.08
N GLY A 539 -14.24 -8.67 0.36
CA GLY A 539 -13.57 -7.81 1.32
C GLY A 539 -14.18 -7.94 2.71
N PHE A 540 -13.42 -7.59 3.74
CA PHE A 540 -13.89 -7.54 5.13
C PHE A 540 -13.68 -6.16 5.74
N GLY A 541 -14.41 -5.81 6.80
CA GLY A 541 -14.25 -4.55 7.52
C GLY A 541 -14.71 -4.60 8.96
N THR A 542 -14.27 -3.60 9.73
CA THR A 542 -14.65 -3.40 11.13
C THR A 542 -14.58 -1.93 11.55
N ASP A 543 -15.41 -1.53 12.53
CA ASP A 543 -15.40 -0.19 13.12
C ASP A 543 -14.44 -0.10 14.30
N HIS A 544 -14.56 -1.01 15.28
CA HIS A 544 -13.78 -0.95 16.52
C HIS A 544 -13.52 -2.35 17.11
N GLY A 545 -12.85 -2.37 18.26
CA GLY A 545 -12.50 -3.58 18.99
C GLY A 545 -11.00 -3.68 19.23
N THR A 546 -10.44 -4.89 19.12
CA THR A 546 -9.02 -5.13 19.34
C THR A 546 -8.37 -5.88 18.19
N VAL A 547 -7.08 -5.63 17.98
CA VAL A 547 -6.26 -6.25 16.93
C VAL A 547 -4.91 -6.68 17.51
N ALA A 548 -4.40 -7.84 17.10
CA ALA A 548 -3.03 -8.24 17.38
C ALA A 548 -2.09 -7.59 16.36
N ALA A 549 -1.23 -6.67 16.82
CA ALA A 549 -0.31 -5.94 15.96
C ALA A 549 0.93 -5.51 16.74
N ALA A 550 2.02 -5.22 16.05
CA ALA A 550 3.17 -4.56 16.66
C ALA A 550 3.12 -3.04 16.44
N SER A 551 3.82 -2.29 17.29
CA SER A 551 4.00 -0.84 17.10
C SER A 551 5.07 -0.51 16.05
N GLU A 552 6.04 -1.40 15.88
CA GLU A 552 7.18 -1.28 14.96
C GLU A 552 7.46 -2.64 14.32
N TRP A 553 8.11 -2.64 13.16
CA TRP A 553 8.51 -3.88 12.50
C TRP A 553 9.48 -4.69 13.36
N GLY A 554 9.31 -6.02 13.40
CA GLY A 554 10.08 -6.91 14.27
C GLY A 554 9.81 -6.71 15.77
N GLY A 555 8.90 -5.80 16.13
CA GLY A 555 8.48 -5.56 17.51
C GLY A 555 7.64 -6.73 18.07
N PRO A 556 7.45 -6.78 19.40
CA PRO A 556 6.59 -7.78 20.01
C PRO A 556 5.13 -7.59 19.57
N MET A 557 4.37 -8.68 19.53
CA MET A 557 2.93 -8.61 19.38
C MET A 557 2.29 -7.92 20.59
N GLU A 558 1.41 -6.97 20.32
CA GLU A 558 0.59 -6.29 21.31
C GLU A 558 -0.89 -6.47 20.95
N ILE A 559 -1.77 -6.51 21.96
CA ILE A 559 -3.20 -6.36 21.73
C ILE A 559 -3.49 -4.86 21.75
N LYS A 560 -3.84 -4.30 20.59
CA LYS A 560 -4.06 -2.86 20.41
C LYS A 560 -5.55 -2.59 20.21
N GLN A 561 -6.01 -1.47 20.75
CA GLN A 561 -7.39 -1.01 20.56
C GLN A 561 -7.52 -0.38 19.17
N VAL A 562 -8.44 -0.89 18.35
CA VAL A 562 -8.80 -0.28 17.06
C VAL A 562 -9.60 0.98 17.34
N GLN A 563 -9.17 2.11 16.77
CA GLN A 563 -9.89 3.37 16.88
C GLN A 563 -11.25 3.27 16.20
N ALA A 564 -12.24 4.03 16.65
CA ALA A 564 -13.51 4.11 15.94
C ALA A 564 -13.29 4.61 14.50
N SER A 565 -14.13 4.18 13.55
CA SER A 565 -13.95 4.51 12.14
C SER A 565 -13.95 6.02 11.86
N HIS A 566 -13.19 6.40 10.83
CA HIS A 566 -13.14 7.79 10.38
C HIS A 566 -14.47 8.21 9.77
N ILE A 567 -14.92 9.43 10.01
CA ILE A 567 -16.28 9.87 9.61
C ILE A 567 -16.55 9.81 8.11
N ASP A 568 -15.50 9.95 7.29
CA ASP A 568 -15.58 9.92 5.82
C ASP A 568 -15.30 8.52 5.21
N SER A 569 -15.33 7.47 6.03
CA SER A 569 -14.97 6.11 5.63
C SER A 569 -16.19 5.23 5.30
N TYR A 570 -15.97 4.14 4.56
CA TYR A 570 -17.00 3.10 4.42
C TYR A 570 -17.30 2.43 5.76
N GLU A 571 -16.29 2.25 6.60
CA GLU A 571 -16.41 1.69 7.94
C GLU A 571 -17.43 2.48 8.78
N ARG A 572 -17.40 3.82 8.72
CA ARG A 572 -18.39 4.66 9.42
C ARG A 572 -19.81 4.42 8.92
N ILE A 573 -19.98 4.31 7.60
CA ILE A 573 -21.31 4.09 7.01
C ILE A 573 -21.84 2.72 7.42
N CYS A 574 -20.97 1.70 7.45
CA CYS A 574 -21.30 0.35 7.89
C CYS A 574 -21.62 0.30 9.39
N HIS A 575 -20.89 1.04 10.22
CA HIS A 575 -21.16 1.19 11.66
C HIS A 575 -22.53 1.83 11.94
N ASP A 576 -22.93 2.80 11.12
CA ASP A 576 -24.23 3.46 11.24
C ASP A 576 -25.41 2.55 10.81
N VAL A 577 -25.15 1.35 10.28
CA VAL A 577 -26.16 0.33 9.98
C VAL A 577 -26.64 -0.28 11.30
N LYS A 578 -27.96 -0.42 11.47
CA LYS A 578 -28.56 -0.92 12.73
C LYS A 578 -28.43 -2.44 12.93
N THR A 579 -27.24 -3.00 12.70
CA THR A 579 -26.91 -4.41 12.91
C THR A 579 -25.40 -4.58 13.08
N ASP A 580 -25.01 -5.52 13.92
CA ASP A 580 -23.58 -5.69 14.26
C ASP A 580 -22.82 -6.40 13.13
N ASN A 581 -23.42 -7.40 12.48
CA ASN A 581 -22.75 -8.15 11.42
C ASN A 581 -23.64 -8.37 10.20
N PHE A 582 -23.06 -8.25 9.01
CA PHE A 582 -23.78 -8.47 7.76
C PHE A 582 -22.89 -8.86 6.58
N LEU A 583 -23.50 -9.49 5.56
CA LEU A 583 -22.93 -9.69 4.24
C LEU A 583 -23.59 -8.74 3.25
N LEU A 584 -22.81 -7.95 2.54
CA LEU A 584 -23.28 -6.97 1.57
C LEU A 584 -22.87 -7.37 0.14
N PRO A 585 -23.83 -7.78 -0.71
CA PRO A 585 -23.55 -8.06 -2.11
C PRO A 585 -23.32 -6.76 -2.89
N LEU A 586 -22.13 -6.62 -3.48
CA LEU A 586 -21.70 -5.39 -4.17
C LEU A 586 -21.74 -5.52 -5.69
N ARG A 587 -21.43 -6.71 -6.22
CA ARG A 587 -21.45 -6.98 -7.66
C ARG A 587 -22.87 -7.01 -8.21
N TYR A 588 -23.74 -7.74 -7.53
CA TYR A 588 -25.15 -7.93 -7.85
C TYR A 588 -26.00 -7.51 -6.65
N PRO A 589 -26.15 -6.20 -6.41
CA PRO A 589 -26.83 -5.69 -5.23
C PRO A 589 -28.32 -6.02 -5.29
N VAL A 590 -28.95 -6.18 -4.12
CA VAL A 590 -30.41 -6.30 -4.03
C VAL A 590 -31.09 -5.05 -4.58
N GLN A 591 -30.52 -3.87 -4.28
CA GLN A 591 -30.99 -2.59 -4.80
C GLN A 591 -29.87 -1.85 -5.54
N GLU A 592 -30.10 -1.53 -6.82
CA GLU A 592 -29.12 -0.82 -7.64
C GLU A 592 -28.75 0.56 -7.07
N ILE A 593 -29.70 1.23 -6.41
CA ILE A 593 -29.45 2.53 -5.79
C ILE A 593 -28.40 2.46 -4.67
N THR A 594 -28.36 1.36 -3.91
CA THR A 594 -27.35 1.12 -2.86
C THR A 594 -25.96 1.10 -3.49
N ARG A 595 -25.80 0.33 -4.57
CA ARG A 595 -24.53 0.25 -5.29
C ARG A 595 -24.14 1.59 -5.89
N GLN A 596 -25.05 2.31 -6.54
CA GLN A 596 -24.74 3.62 -7.12
C GLN A 596 -24.21 4.62 -6.09
N LYS A 597 -24.77 4.63 -4.88
CA LYS A 597 -24.26 5.48 -3.78
C LYS A 597 -22.92 5.00 -3.23
N LEU A 598 -22.71 3.69 -3.14
CA LEU A 598 -21.43 3.10 -2.70
C LEU A 598 -20.30 3.24 -3.73
N LEU A 599 -20.59 3.55 -5.00
CA LEU A 599 -19.54 3.74 -6.01
C LEU A 599 -18.66 4.98 -5.77
N GLN A 600 -19.17 5.98 -5.04
CA GLN A 600 -18.39 7.17 -4.72
C GLN A 600 -17.22 6.80 -3.80
N GLU A 601 -16.02 7.25 -4.17
CA GLU A 601 -14.79 6.99 -3.44
C GLU A 601 -14.83 7.54 -2.01
N ARG A 602 -14.35 6.75 -1.05
CA ARG A 602 -14.29 7.06 0.39
C ARG A 602 -13.04 6.45 0.98
N LEU A 603 -12.73 6.84 2.21
CA LEU A 603 -11.69 6.17 2.98
C LEU A 603 -12.10 4.71 3.26
N GLU A 604 -11.15 3.80 3.15
CA GLU A 604 -11.22 2.40 3.55
C GLU A 604 -10.05 2.11 4.47
N ARG A 605 -10.30 1.38 5.55
CA ARG A 605 -9.29 1.03 6.55
C ARG A 605 -8.52 -0.22 6.14
N ALA A 606 -7.22 -0.20 6.38
CA ALA A 606 -6.32 -1.33 6.22
C ALA A 606 -5.27 -1.34 7.33
N ILE A 607 -5.26 -2.41 8.11
CA ILE A 607 -4.36 -2.59 9.26
C ILE A 607 -3.46 -3.81 9.02
N GLY A 608 -2.23 -3.57 8.58
CA GLY A 608 -1.24 -4.62 8.46
C GLY A 608 -0.78 -5.21 9.80
N VAL A 609 0.40 -5.83 9.79
CA VAL A 609 1.04 -6.40 11.00
C VAL A 609 1.52 -5.32 11.97
N ILE A 610 1.66 -4.08 11.48
CA ILE A 610 1.94 -2.87 12.26
C ILE A 610 0.68 -2.04 12.35
N TYR A 611 0.33 -1.64 13.56
CA TYR A 611 -0.79 -0.73 13.80
C TYR A 611 -0.36 0.43 14.68
N ARG A 612 -0.66 1.67 14.27
CA ARG A 612 -0.32 2.90 14.98
C ARG A 612 -1.58 3.74 15.14
N PRO A 613 -2.34 3.54 16.23
CA PRO A 613 -3.58 4.27 16.48
C PRO A 613 -3.43 5.79 16.39
N GLU A 614 -2.27 6.32 16.77
CA GLU A 614 -1.97 7.75 16.81
C GLU A 614 -1.88 8.39 15.42
N THR A 615 -1.58 7.59 14.39
CA THR A 615 -1.42 8.02 13.00
C THR A 615 -2.34 7.23 12.05
N GLU A 616 -3.44 6.66 12.55
CA GLU A 616 -4.29 5.73 11.80
C GLU A 616 -4.78 6.33 10.47
N LEU A 617 -5.29 7.57 10.48
CA LEU A 617 -5.78 8.21 9.25
C LEU A 617 -4.69 8.33 8.17
N GLN A 618 -3.44 8.58 8.57
CA GLN A 618 -2.33 8.73 7.62
C GLN A 618 -1.73 7.39 7.19
N SER A 619 -1.74 6.40 8.08
CA SER A 619 -0.97 5.16 7.93
C SER A 619 -1.80 3.89 7.84
N HIS A 620 -3.13 3.98 7.88
CA HIS A 620 -4.07 2.83 7.87
C HIS A 620 -5.36 3.10 7.10
N TYR A 621 -5.41 4.19 6.33
CA TYR A 621 -6.53 4.50 5.44
C TYR A 621 -6.04 4.88 4.05
N PHE A 622 -6.82 4.49 3.05
CA PHE A 622 -6.66 4.94 1.67
C PHE A 622 -8.03 5.17 1.03
N TYR A 623 -8.08 5.94 -0.06
CA TYR A 623 -9.31 6.10 -0.82
C TYR A 623 -9.58 4.91 -1.74
N ALA A 624 -10.82 4.42 -1.71
CA ALA A 624 -11.28 3.29 -2.51
C ALA A 624 -12.73 3.44 -2.99
N SER A 625 -13.08 2.71 -4.04
CA SER A 625 -14.45 2.50 -4.49
C SER A 625 -14.88 1.06 -4.18
N LEU A 626 -15.61 0.88 -3.07
CA LEU A 626 -15.91 -0.43 -2.49
C LEU A 626 -16.54 -1.42 -3.51
N PRO A 627 -17.59 -1.05 -4.28
CA PRO A 627 -18.20 -1.96 -5.27
C PRO A 627 -17.40 -2.17 -6.56
N ARG A 628 -16.30 -1.44 -6.75
CA ARG A 628 -15.33 -1.69 -7.83
C ARG A 628 -14.20 -2.60 -7.36
N GLN A 629 -13.84 -2.50 -6.08
CA GLN A 629 -12.80 -3.29 -5.46
C GLN A 629 -13.27 -4.72 -5.21
N PHE A 630 -14.45 -4.91 -4.62
CA PHE A 630 -14.97 -6.20 -4.18
C PHE A 630 -16.30 -6.58 -4.85
N ASP A 631 -16.57 -7.88 -4.90
CA ASP A 631 -17.86 -8.44 -5.32
C ASP A 631 -18.84 -8.60 -4.15
N GLU A 632 -18.30 -8.81 -2.95
CA GLU A 632 -19.02 -8.92 -1.67
C GLU A 632 -18.20 -8.23 -0.56
N TYR A 633 -18.87 -7.69 0.45
CA TYR A 633 -18.22 -7.15 1.63
C TYR A 633 -18.85 -7.72 2.90
N ILE A 634 -18.02 -8.22 3.80
CA ILE A 634 -18.45 -8.81 5.07
C ILE A 634 -18.06 -7.88 6.21
N TRP A 635 -19.05 -7.50 7.02
CA TRP A 635 -18.89 -6.54 8.09
C TRP A 635 -19.02 -7.20 9.46
N PHE A 636 -18.14 -6.78 10.37
CA PHE A 636 -18.21 -7.04 11.81
C PHE A 636 -18.03 -5.71 12.54
N ASP A 637 -19.03 -5.24 13.29
CA ASP A 637 -18.96 -3.90 13.90
C ASP A 637 -17.91 -3.82 15.01
N GLU A 638 -17.86 -4.84 15.87
CA GLU A 638 -16.88 -5.00 16.92
C GLU A 638 -16.08 -6.29 16.72
N THR A 639 -14.77 -6.23 16.90
CA THR A 639 -13.85 -7.35 16.65
C THR A 639 -12.84 -7.59 17.76
N ARG A 640 -12.21 -8.76 17.77
CA ARG A 640 -11.23 -9.14 18.80
C ARG A 640 -9.88 -9.54 18.19
N ALA A 641 -8.81 -9.30 18.95
CA ALA A 641 -7.48 -9.74 18.56
C ALA A 641 -7.41 -11.27 18.44
N VAL A 642 -6.67 -11.77 17.45
CA VAL A 642 -6.34 -13.20 17.37
C VAL A 642 -5.58 -13.65 18.62
N GLU A 643 -5.79 -14.91 19.03
CA GLU A 643 -5.03 -15.52 20.11
C GLU A 643 -3.80 -16.23 19.51
N PRO A 644 -2.57 -15.72 19.75
CA PRO A 644 -1.36 -16.33 19.21
C PRO A 644 -1.10 -17.69 19.87
N LEU A 645 -0.56 -18.64 19.11
CA LEU A 645 -0.01 -19.86 19.68
C LEU A 645 1.24 -19.46 20.48
N VAL A 646 1.21 -19.62 21.81
CA VAL A 646 2.33 -19.22 22.71
C VAL A 646 3.65 -19.84 22.23
N ARG A 647 4.51 -19.03 21.60
CA ARG A 647 5.78 -19.46 21.02
C ARG A 647 6.85 -18.41 21.36
N LYS A 648 8.02 -18.84 21.84
CA LYS A 648 9.16 -17.94 22.03
C LYS A 648 9.64 -17.50 20.66
N ALA A 649 9.65 -16.20 20.39
CA ALA A 649 10.31 -15.65 19.21
C ALA A 649 11.79 -16.10 19.21
N THR A 650 12.28 -16.59 18.08
CA THR A 650 13.71 -16.83 17.89
C THR A 650 14.40 -15.48 17.64
N GLU A 651 15.15 -14.99 18.63
CA GLU A 651 16.04 -13.83 18.45
C GLU A 651 17.10 -14.16 17.38
N GLY A 652 17.17 -13.37 16.30
CA GLY A 652 18.34 -13.36 15.41
C GLY A 652 18.12 -13.56 13.91
N ALA A 653 16.88 -13.61 13.41
CA ALA A 653 16.65 -13.43 11.96
C ALA A 653 16.56 -11.92 11.68
N ALA A 654 17.50 -11.36 10.93
CA ALA A 654 17.39 -9.96 10.54
C ALA A 654 16.37 -9.84 9.40
N GLU A 655 15.45 -8.91 9.57
CA GLU A 655 14.27 -8.76 8.73
C GLU A 655 14.39 -7.53 7.86
N THR A 656 13.94 -7.68 6.62
CA THR A 656 13.89 -6.62 5.61
C THR A 656 12.47 -6.08 5.54
N PHE A 657 12.31 -4.80 5.92
CA PHE A 657 11.14 -3.97 5.63
C PHE A 657 10.82 -4.01 4.12
N PRO A 658 9.55 -4.00 3.70
CA PRO A 658 8.97 -2.69 3.38
C PRO A 658 7.47 -2.55 3.69
N PHE A 659 7.03 -1.30 3.59
CA PHE A 659 5.69 -0.81 3.84
C PHE A 659 4.63 -1.44 2.92
N GLY A 660 3.42 -1.50 3.47
CA GLY A 660 2.20 -1.95 2.84
C GLY A 660 1.06 -1.69 3.79
N VAL A 661 0.51 -0.48 3.71
CA VAL A 661 -0.77 -0.16 4.32
C VAL A 661 -1.85 -0.61 3.36
#